data_AF-A0A497QW87-F1
#
_entry.id   AF-A0A497QW87-F1
#
_cell.length_a   1.000
_cell.length_b   1.000
_cell.length_c   1.000
_cell.angle_alpha   90.00
_cell.angle_beta   90.00
_cell.angle_gamma   90.00
#
_symmetry.space_group_name_H-M   'P 1'
#
loop_
_entity.id
_entity.type
_entity.pdbx_description
1 polymer ?
#
loop_
_entity_poly.entity_id
_entity_poly.type
_entity_poly.pdbx_seq_one_letter_code
_entity_poly.pdbx_strand_id
1 'polypeptide(L)'
;MTSTTTTKKIILYGLLVAILFSIAAQPIKFYAGKNVNPGFEDDDNTPLSFEEGLQPPQDGTFTINSLPYNYSKTGGWKSSGSSVHNIVVDGNFAFVADGPNGLKILNITDKSNPTLYGAYQNGSAILYDIYKKDNYLLLAYGTNGLIILDTSLSLITPQYVASVTSEFNGHECLALDVQDNWTYVAAGEFGFAVIKTADMTHPQYTGRYYRIGVDIRDIDVYINFAYIADANYGLRRVDIASNKVNPTESGNGYPSGSALSVYIRHDYYALIADYTAFYVVSMYSYPTFTKVGEYADGNHPLGVFGAWETAFVTYSDGVGMRMFNITEKDEGVYAKFVARYNSTGEGFGVYVQDDYAYVCDGTTGLDIVGLDQDSDDLYDNYELEDTFTMVDNPDTDNDTLTDGAEFYGLYAPSNPYTDHKGYFHGLDPLDNDTDDDLIHDDEEVYLGVDGYYTNPLNNDSDGDGISDYDELNVYLTNPTIGDSDGDGLSDGDEINIYGTNPNLKDTDSDGMPDGYEILHNLNATYDDSHEDFDNDGIINIDEWNVTFTKPEVNDTDIDDLLDGEEFYGVYAPTHPYANGTGYITGLDPLVADTDRDGLDDGEEVNLYSTNPLDQDSDNDLLVDYEEVITYNTDPNDPDTDNDSLGDYWEATEGTNPLVNDTYLDYDNDGLTNLQEMNLGTKPKVADTDGDSMDDGWEVSNGLDPLDASDAELDNDSDGLTNADEFAANTNPNLADTDSDGMDDKWEVDNGTDPLVDDADADPDEDTLTNIEEMTVGTDPLDSDTDRDTLLDGVEVHTYGTNPLDPDTDHDGVRDDVEILKGTDPLDPNSNPQQRNRLIYTSIGSSVAGGILVLVAVFFAVYWLRQPEQKMFRYLAHLRSKGVKKVTLKEVAVYLDKRLTRGDIKKLINQFGEAKGYKLEDNKILLEEPQKK
;
A
#
# COMPACT_ATOMS: atom_id res chain seq x y z
N MET A 1 -19.76 -11.06 37.44
CA MET A 1 -19.99 -12.43 36.92
C MET A 1 -20.92 -12.29 35.72
N THR A 2 -20.43 -12.35 34.48
CA THR A 2 -20.18 -13.59 33.70
C THR A 2 -21.47 -14.37 33.43
N SER A 3 -21.85 -14.72 32.19
CA SER A 3 -21.08 -14.77 30.94
C SER A 3 -21.93 -14.40 29.70
N THR A 4 -21.45 -13.52 28.81
CA THR A 4 -20.85 -13.81 27.48
C THR A 4 -21.83 -14.04 26.30
N THR A 5 -21.55 -13.36 25.18
CA THR A 5 -21.72 -13.78 23.76
C THR A 5 -22.97 -14.59 23.37
N THR A 6 -23.74 -14.25 22.32
CA THR A 6 -23.35 -13.83 20.96
C THR A 6 -24.62 -13.23 20.30
N THR A 7 -24.63 -12.29 19.35
CA THR A 7 -23.79 -12.18 18.14
C THR A 7 -23.83 -10.79 17.52
N LYS A 8 -22.72 -10.41 16.89
CA LYS A 8 -22.53 -9.36 15.86
C LYS A 8 -23.78 -9.07 15.00
N LYS A 9 -24.09 -7.77 14.78
CA LYS A 9 -24.23 -7.11 13.45
C LYS A 9 -24.81 -5.70 13.61
N ILE A 10 -24.28 -4.74 12.82
CA ILE A 10 -24.68 -3.31 12.79
C ILE A 10 -24.24 -2.60 14.09
N ILE A 11 -23.43 -1.53 14.12
CA ILE A 11 -22.93 -0.67 13.04
C ILE A 11 -21.41 -0.84 12.90
N LEU A 12 -21.01 -1.53 11.82
CA LEU A 12 -19.92 -1.05 10.98
C LEU A 12 -20.60 -0.20 9.87
N TYR A 13 -19.89 0.79 9.34
CA TYR A 13 -20.33 1.77 8.32
C TYR A 13 -21.32 2.85 8.80
N GLY A 14 -20.77 4.05 9.02
CA GLY A 14 -21.50 5.29 9.34
C GLY A 14 -20.70 6.57 9.06
N LEU A 15 -19.72 6.51 8.15
CA LEU A 15 -18.80 7.58 7.71
C LEU A 15 -18.03 8.34 8.81
N LEU A 16 -16.85 7.80 9.11
CA LEU A 16 -15.61 8.57 9.31
C LEU A 16 -14.54 7.65 8.67
N VAL A 17 -13.92 7.96 7.53
CA VAL A 17 -13.76 9.23 6.80
C VAL A 17 -13.00 10.27 7.62
N ALA A 18 -11.79 9.89 8.02
CA ALA A 18 -10.59 10.54 7.51
C ALA A 18 -9.44 9.51 7.43
N ILE A 19 -9.03 9.25 6.19
CA ILE A 19 -7.65 9.06 5.73
C ILE A 19 -6.59 8.75 6.81
N LEU A 20 -6.15 7.49 6.89
CA LEU A 20 -4.75 7.13 7.11
C LEU A 20 -4.40 5.94 6.20
N PHE A 21 -3.62 6.21 5.15
CA PHE A 21 -2.68 5.37 4.37
C PHE A 21 -2.98 3.85 4.18
N SER A 22 -3.11 3.34 2.95
CA SER A 22 -2.03 2.93 2.01
C SER A 22 -1.21 1.72 2.54
N ILE A 23 -0.80 0.69 1.80
CA ILE A 23 -0.61 0.38 0.35
C ILE A 23 -1.00 -1.12 0.15
N ALA A 24 -1.58 -1.66 -0.94
CA ALA A 24 -2.35 -1.14 -2.08
C ALA A 24 -3.56 -2.12 -2.34
N ALA A 25 -3.87 -2.82 -3.45
CA ALA A 25 -3.37 -2.99 -4.83
C ALA A 25 -4.55 -3.50 -5.73
N GLN A 26 -4.35 -3.81 -7.03
CA GLN A 26 -5.41 -4.27 -7.96
C GLN A 26 -4.96 -5.31 -9.01
N PRO A 27 -5.92 -6.00 -9.65
CA PRO A 27 -5.75 -6.56 -10.99
C PRO A 27 -6.79 -6.06 -12.04
N ILE A 28 -6.31 -5.57 -13.20
CA ILE A 28 -6.73 -5.98 -14.58
C ILE A 28 -8.20 -5.68 -15.02
N LYS A 29 -8.54 -5.06 -16.16
CA LYS A 29 -7.87 -4.46 -17.36
C LYS A 29 -8.95 -3.65 -18.15
N PHE A 30 -8.58 -2.69 -19.01
CA PHE A 30 -8.81 -2.70 -20.50
C PHE A 30 -8.69 -1.33 -21.23
N TYR A 31 -7.67 -1.23 -22.10
CA TYR A 31 -7.64 -0.58 -23.45
C TYR A 31 -8.00 0.91 -23.68
N ALA A 32 -6.95 1.75 -23.77
CA ALA A 32 -6.76 2.79 -24.81
C ALA A 32 -5.26 3.23 -24.84
N GLY A 33 -4.65 3.72 -25.92
CA GLY A 33 -5.04 3.60 -27.33
C GLY A 33 -4.48 4.67 -28.31
N LYS A 34 -3.42 4.33 -29.08
CA LYS A 34 -2.76 5.11 -30.18
C LYS A 34 -1.93 6.35 -29.78
N ASN A 35 -0.89 6.76 -30.52
CA ASN A 35 -0.28 6.19 -31.75
C ASN A 35 1.04 5.43 -31.38
N VAL A 36 2.28 5.58 -31.92
CA VAL A 36 2.89 6.38 -33.02
C VAL A 36 3.61 5.44 -34.03
N ASN A 37 4.92 5.57 -34.29
CA ASN A 37 5.68 4.87 -35.34
C ASN A 37 7.03 4.31 -34.84
N PRO A 38 7.42 3.09 -35.20
CA PRO A 38 8.80 2.73 -35.59
C PRO A 38 9.03 3.03 -37.09
N GLY A 39 10.27 2.90 -37.59
CA GLY A 39 10.62 3.10 -39.01
C GLY A 39 11.34 1.90 -39.63
N PHE A 40 11.02 1.63 -40.90
CA PHE A 40 11.53 0.55 -41.77
C PHE A 40 11.22 -0.87 -41.27
N GLU A 41 10.38 -1.67 -41.94
CA GLU A 41 10.43 -2.17 -43.34
C GLU A 41 11.63 -3.08 -43.62
N ASP A 42 11.38 -4.39 -43.61
CA ASP A 42 11.58 -5.18 -44.83
C ASP A 42 10.39 -6.12 -45.05
N ASP A 43 10.13 -6.55 -46.30
CA ASP A 43 8.87 -7.17 -46.74
C ASP A 43 9.09 -8.47 -47.53
N ASP A 44 8.86 -9.64 -46.92
CA ASP A 44 8.72 -10.89 -47.68
C ASP A 44 7.71 -11.89 -47.06
N ASN A 45 6.48 -11.86 -47.58
CA ASN A 45 5.33 -12.60 -47.04
C ASN A 45 5.23 -14.02 -47.61
N THR A 46 6.18 -14.89 -47.24
CA THR A 46 6.16 -16.31 -47.61
C THR A 46 5.71 -17.20 -46.44
N PRO A 47 4.60 -17.96 -46.56
CA PRO A 47 4.23 -18.96 -45.56
C PRO A 47 5.11 -20.21 -45.75
N LEU A 48 6.27 -20.23 -45.10
CA LEU A 48 7.14 -21.39 -45.07
C LEU A 48 6.40 -22.60 -44.48
N SER A 49 6.49 -23.72 -45.18
CA SER A 49 5.86 -24.99 -44.79
C SER A 49 6.67 -25.68 -43.71
N PHE A 50 5.98 -26.42 -42.83
CA PHE A 50 6.59 -27.45 -42.00
C PHE A 50 7.58 -28.29 -42.82
N GLU A 51 8.87 -28.28 -42.47
CA GLU A 51 9.80 -29.33 -42.88
C GLU A 51 9.59 -30.58 -42.04
N GLU A 52 9.94 -31.72 -42.61
CA GLU A 52 9.71 -33.04 -42.01
C GLU A 52 10.87 -33.44 -41.08
N GLY A 53 10.61 -34.28 -40.08
CA GLY A 53 11.58 -34.62 -39.04
C GLY A 53 12.86 -35.29 -39.55
N LEU A 54 13.96 -35.06 -38.81
CA LEU A 54 15.34 -35.50 -39.06
C LEU A 54 15.48 -36.79 -39.89
N GLN A 55 15.78 -36.64 -41.18
CA GLN A 55 16.32 -37.70 -42.04
C GLN A 55 17.83 -37.45 -42.25
N PRO A 56 18.68 -38.49 -42.31
CA PRO A 56 20.08 -38.31 -42.68
C PRO A 56 20.19 -37.85 -44.15
N PRO A 57 21.09 -36.90 -44.47
CA PRO A 57 21.09 -36.18 -45.75
C PRO A 57 21.33 -37.07 -46.98
N GLN A 58 20.83 -36.64 -48.14
CA GLN A 58 20.88 -37.39 -49.42
C GLN A 58 21.67 -36.68 -50.54
N ASP A 59 22.18 -35.49 -50.27
CA ASP A 59 22.72 -34.52 -51.23
C ASP A 59 24.05 -33.93 -50.72
N GLY A 60 25.09 -34.76 -50.74
CA GLY A 60 26.38 -34.44 -50.12
C GLY A 60 27.22 -33.37 -50.84
N THR A 61 26.97 -32.09 -50.55
CA THR A 61 27.96 -31.01 -50.63
C THR A 61 27.80 -29.95 -49.53
N PHE A 62 28.20 -30.28 -48.30
CA PHE A 62 29.10 -29.46 -47.48
C PHE A 62 29.93 -30.41 -46.60
N THR A 63 31.17 -30.02 -46.26
CA THR A 63 32.13 -30.95 -45.63
C THR A 63 33.13 -30.24 -44.70
N ILE A 64 32.82 -30.23 -43.41
CA ILE A 64 33.71 -30.80 -42.40
C ILE A 64 32.95 -31.99 -41.79
N ASN A 65 33.65 -32.99 -41.24
CA ASN A 65 33.00 -34.20 -40.74
C ASN A 65 32.68 -34.02 -39.26
N SER A 66 31.40 -34.09 -38.88
CA SER A 66 31.03 -34.72 -37.62
C SER A 66 30.18 -35.96 -37.87
N LEU A 67 30.83 -37.11 -37.71
CA LEU A 67 30.15 -38.22 -37.06
C LEU A 67 30.09 -37.82 -35.59
N PRO A 68 28.94 -37.96 -34.90
CA PRO A 68 28.79 -37.50 -33.53
C PRO A 68 29.89 -38.09 -32.65
N TYR A 69 30.50 -37.24 -31.84
CA TYR A 69 31.75 -37.53 -31.14
C TYR A 69 31.65 -38.83 -30.36
N ASN A 70 32.66 -39.69 -30.50
CA ASN A 70 32.57 -41.07 -30.07
C ASN A 70 33.45 -41.29 -28.84
N TYR A 71 32.95 -40.84 -27.69
CA TYR A 71 33.55 -41.07 -26.39
C TYR A 71 33.96 -42.53 -26.17
N SER A 72 35.04 -42.70 -25.40
CA SER A 72 35.62 -44.01 -25.10
C SER A 72 35.38 -44.42 -23.65
N LYS A 73 35.53 -45.72 -23.37
CA LYS A 73 35.32 -46.25 -22.02
C LYS A 73 36.57 -46.05 -21.17
N THR A 74 36.51 -45.14 -20.21
CA THR A 74 37.54 -44.93 -19.18
C THR A 74 37.67 -46.17 -18.29
N GLY A 75 36.55 -46.74 -17.84
CA GLY A 75 36.54 -47.91 -16.96
C GLY A 75 35.17 -48.54 -16.76
N GLY A 76 35.05 -49.44 -15.78
CA GLY A 76 33.75 -50.03 -15.43
C GLY A 76 33.80 -51.29 -14.56
N TRP A 77 32.65 -51.62 -13.98
CA TRP A 77 32.43 -52.76 -13.10
C TRP A 77 31.48 -53.77 -13.73
N LYS A 78 31.66 -55.07 -13.46
CA LYS A 78 30.82 -56.13 -14.06
C LYS A 78 29.89 -56.80 -13.04
N SER A 79 28.60 -56.85 -13.40
CA SER A 79 27.60 -57.60 -12.64
C SER A 79 27.90 -59.10 -12.60
N SER A 80 27.44 -59.77 -11.54
CA SER A 80 27.47 -61.23 -11.41
C SER A 80 26.32 -61.92 -12.17
N GLY A 81 26.08 -61.50 -13.42
CA GLY A 81 25.04 -62.06 -14.30
C GLY A 81 23.62 -61.57 -14.02
N SER A 82 23.49 -60.34 -13.51
CA SER A 82 22.22 -59.61 -13.36
C SER A 82 22.21 -58.40 -14.31
N SER A 83 21.05 -57.77 -14.48
CA SER A 83 20.98 -56.45 -15.12
C SER A 83 21.14 -55.36 -14.06
N VAL A 84 21.97 -54.36 -14.35
CA VAL A 84 22.00 -53.09 -13.61
C VAL A 84 20.90 -52.19 -14.13
N HIS A 85 20.07 -51.63 -13.24
CA HIS A 85 18.93 -50.79 -13.62
C HIS A 85 19.15 -49.28 -13.44
N ASN A 86 19.82 -48.87 -12.37
CA ASN A 86 19.99 -47.46 -11.98
C ASN A 86 21.31 -47.27 -11.21
N ILE A 87 21.80 -46.03 -11.18
CA ILE A 87 23.05 -45.61 -10.55
C ILE A 87 22.90 -44.20 -9.96
N VAL A 88 23.43 -43.99 -8.75
CA VAL A 88 23.67 -42.66 -8.17
C VAL A 88 25.11 -42.59 -7.68
N VAL A 89 25.77 -41.44 -7.83
CA VAL A 89 27.15 -41.22 -7.41
C VAL A 89 27.21 -40.21 -6.25
N ASP A 90 28.23 -40.33 -5.40
CA ASP A 90 28.53 -39.44 -4.28
C ASP A 90 30.05 -39.29 -4.15
N GLY A 91 30.63 -38.40 -4.94
CA GLY A 91 32.07 -38.16 -5.04
C GLY A 91 32.83 -39.43 -5.45
N ASN A 92 33.38 -40.14 -4.46
CA ASN A 92 34.24 -41.32 -4.68
C ASN A 92 33.50 -42.67 -4.61
N PHE A 93 32.17 -42.68 -4.46
CA PHE A 93 31.36 -43.90 -4.37
C PHE A 93 30.17 -43.91 -5.32
N ALA A 94 29.92 -45.06 -5.94
CA ALA A 94 28.82 -45.29 -6.86
C ALA A 94 27.86 -46.37 -6.31
N PHE A 95 26.58 -46.05 -6.25
CA PHE A 95 25.50 -46.84 -5.65
C PHE A 95 24.66 -47.48 -6.77
N VAL A 96 24.87 -48.78 -6.99
CA VAL A 96 24.41 -49.51 -8.19
C VAL A 96 23.22 -50.42 -7.85
N ALA A 97 22.12 -50.27 -8.61
CA ALA A 97 20.96 -51.16 -8.55
C ALA A 97 21.20 -52.41 -9.41
N ASP A 98 21.91 -53.41 -8.86
CA ASP A 98 22.25 -54.68 -9.53
C ASP A 98 21.04 -55.67 -9.61
N GLY A 99 19.83 -55.14 -9.77
CA GLY A 99 18.58 -55.88 -9.93
C GLY A 99 18.31 -56.88 -8.80
N PRO A 100 18.04 -58.17 -9.09
CA PRO A 100 17.84 -59.21 -8.05
C PRO A 100 19.05 -59.44 -7.12
N ASN A 101 20.26 -58.98 -7.46
CA ASN A 101 21.40 -59.02 -6.53
C ASN A 101 21.32 -57.91 -5.46
N GLY A 102 20.42 -56.93 -5.60
CA GLY A 102 20.29 -55.77 -4.71
C GLY A 102 21.40 -54.74 -4.88
N LEU A 103 21.49 -53.80 -3.94
CA LEU A 103 22.48 -52.72 -3.94
C LEU A 103 23.93 -53.23 -3.97
N LYS A 104 24.76 -52.63 -4.80
CA LYS A 104 26.22 -52.68 -4.72
C LYS A 104 26.74 -51.26 -4.49
N ILE A 105 27.78 -51.12 -3.68
CA ILE A 105 28.47 -49.86 -3.46
C ILE A 105 29.88 -50.06 -3.97
N LEU A 106 30.28 -49.30 -4.97
CA LEU A 106 31.59 -49.35 -5.60
C LEU A 106 32.43 -48.16 -5.13
N ASN A 107 33.71 -48.36 -4.89
CA ASN A 107 34.68 -47.27 -4.87
C ASN A 107 35.11 -46.99 -6.32
N ILE A 108 35.03 -45.73 -6.72
CA ILE A 108 35.34 -45.22 -8.07
C ILE A 108 36.48 -44.18 -8.04
N THR A 109 37.30 -44.13 -6.98
CA THR A 109 38.46 -43.22 -6.92
C THR A 109 39.44 -43.46 -8.08
N ASP A 110 39.57 -44.72 -8.49
CA ASP A 110 40.15 -45.11 -9.77
C ASP A 110 39.00 -45.32 -10.77
N LYS A 111 38.70 -44.29 -11.58
CA LYS A 111 37.66 -44.33 -12.62
C LYS A 111 37.89 -45.48 -13.62
N SER A 112 39.15 -45.90 -13.84
CA SER A 112 39.50 -46.96 -14.80
C SER A 112 39.19 -48.38 -14.29
N ASN A 113 39.24 -48.58 -12.97
CA ASN A 113 39.09 -49.89 -12.34
C ASN A 113 38.25 -49.82 -11.03
N PRO A 114 36.92 -49.58 -11.13
CA PRO A 114 36.02 -49.55 -9.98
C PRO A 114 36.00 -50.86 -9.18
N THR A 115 35.99 -50.77 -7.86
CA THR A 115 36.07 -51.94 -6.95
C THR A 115 34.85 -52.06 -6.03
N LEU A 116 34.36 -53.28 -5.81
CA LEU A 116 33.24 -53.53 -4.91
C LEU A 116 33.64 -53.25 -3.45
N TYR A 117 33.01 -52.26 -2.84
CA TYR A 117 33.28 -51.78 -1.48
C TYR A 117 32.24 -52.26 -0.46
N GLY A 118 30.96 -52.29 -0.83
CA GLY A 118 29.85 -52.70 0.03
C GLY A 118 28.65 -53.27 -0.74
N ALA A 119 27.69 -53.83 -0.03
CA ALA A 119 26.46 -54.35 -0.64
C ALA A 119 25.31 -54.48 0.37
N TYR A 120 24.07 -54.44 -0.13
CA TYR A 120 22.86 -54.78 0.62
C TYR A 120 21.89 -55.56 -0.30
N GLN A 121 21.25 -56.61 0.22
CA GLN A 121 20.29 -57.42 -0.54
C GLN A 121 19.11 -57.83 0.35
N ASN A 122 17.88 -57.63 -0.14
CA ASN A 122 16.65 -57.99 0.55
C ASN A 122 15.87 -59.07 -0.22
N GLY A 123 16.20 -60.34 0.04
CA GLY A 123 15.56 -61.48 -0.61
C GLY A 123 15.91 -61.59 -2.09
N SER A 124 14.90 -61.84 -2.93
CA SER A 124 15.05 -62.04 -4.38
C SER A 124 14.13 -61.13 -5.22
N ALA A 125 13.61 -60.06 -4.62
CA ALA A 125 12.97 -58.99 -5.38
C ALA A 125 14.03 -58.20 -6.15
N ILE A 126 13.61 -57.51 -7.21
CA ILE A 126 14.49 -56.67 -8.02
C ILE A 126 14.61 -55.30 -7.32
N LEU A 127 15.84 -54.79 -7.18
CA LEU A 127 16.08 -53.38 -6.92
C LEU A 127 16.12 -52.66 -8.26
N TYR A 128 15.16 -51.77 -8.51
CA TYR A 128 15.09 -51.01 -9.75
C TYR A 128 15.82 -49.67 -9.64
N ASP A 129 15.59 -48.94 -8.55
CA ASP A 129 15.99 -47.54 -8.44
C ASP A 129 16.46 -47.15 -7.01
N ILE A 130 17.30 -46.11 -6.94
CA ILE A 130 18.04 -45.64 -5.77
C ILE A 130 18.00 -44.12 -5.72
N TYR A 131 17.53 -43.55 -4.61
CA TYR A 131 17.77 -42.14 -4.28
C TYR A 131 18.70 -42.02 -3.07
N LYS A 132 19.72 -41.18 -3.16
CA LYS A 132 20.58 -40.83 -2.01
C LYS A 132 20.18 -39.49 -1.42
N LYS A 133 19.88 -39.47 -0.12
CA LYS A 133 19.66 -38.23 0.63
C LYS A 133 20.54 -38.21 1.87
N ASP A 134 21.45 -37.25 1.96
CA ASP A 134 22.42 -37.12 3.06
C ASP A 134 23.20 -38.44 3.28
N ASN A 135 23.01 -39.06 4.44
CA ASN A 135 23.56 -40.36 4.86
C ASN A 135 22.54 -41.52 4.73
N TYR A 136 21.48 -41.34 3.94
CA TYR A 136 20.43 -42.34 3.74
C TYR A 136 20.30 -42.73 2.27
N LEU A 137 20.01 -44.01 2.04
CA LEU A 137 19.62 -44.54 0.74
C LEU A 137 18.16 -44.98 0.80
N LEU A 138 17.36 -44.48 -0.13
CA LEU A 138 15.98 -44.86 -0.35
C LEU A 138 15.93 -45.71 -1.63
N LEU A 139 15.23 -46.86 -1.58
CA LEU A 139 15.35 -47.90 -2.58
C LEU A 139 13.97 -48.37 -3.09
N ALA A 140 13.73 -48.34 -4.40
CA ALA A 140 12.56 -48.94 -5.05
C ALA A 140 12.82 -50.44 -5.23
N TYR A 141 12.55 -51.21 -4.17
CA TYR A 141 12.93 -52.62 -4.10
C TYR A 141 11.78 -53.53 -4.60
N GLY A 142 11.18 -53.18 -5.74
CA GLY A 142 10.17 -54.01 -6.41
C GLY A 142 9.00 -54.38 -5.48
N THR A 143 8.71 -55.69 -5.37
CA THR A 143 7.66 -56.22 -4.48
C THR A 143 7.94 -56.07 -2.97
N ASN A 144 9.16 -55.69 -2.55
CA ASN A 144 9.44 -55.35 -1.16
C ASN A 144 9.03 -53.90 -0.81
N GLY A 145 8.63 -53.09 -1.80
CA GLY A 145 8.28 -51.68 -1.60
C GLY A 145 9.49 -50.77 -1.40
N LEU A 146 9.27 -49.63 -0.73
CA LEU A 146 10.34 -48.71 -0.33
C LEU A 146 11.17 -49.33 0.81
N ILE A 147 12.48 -49.43 0.64
CA ILE A 147 13.44 -49.77 1.71
C ILE A 147 14.30 -48.53 2.00
N ILE A 148 14.57 -48.25 3.28
CA ILE A 148 15.44 -47.16 3.73
C ILE A 148 16.65 -47.74 4.47
N LEU A 149 17.85 -47.32 4.09
CA LEU A 149 19.13 -47.70 4.69
C LEU A 149 19.89 -46.47 5.21
N ASP A 150 20.64 -46.63 6.29
CA ASP A 150 21.58 -45.65 6.86
C ASP A 150 23.02 -46.06 6.51
N THR A 151 23.79 -45.13 5.95
CA THR A 151 25.19 -45.33 5.55
C THR A 151 26.20 -44.64 6.47
N SER A 152 25.75 -43.79 7.40
CA SER A 152 26.60 -42.90 8.23
C SER A 152 27.67 -43.63 9.05
N LEU A 153 27.42 -44.88 9.43
CA LEU A 153 28.35 -45.71 10.21
C LEU A 153 29.19 -46.67 9.35
N SER A 154 28.72 -47.05 8.15
CA SER A 154 29.39 -48.04 7.29
C SER A 154 28.77 -48.13 5.89
N LEU A 155 29.53 -47.73 4.87
CA LEU A 155 29.21 -48.02 3.47
C LEU A 155 29.48 -49.49 3.07
N ILE A 156 30.28 -50.24 3.86
CA ILE A 156 30.56 -51.66 3.58
C ILE A 156 29.31 -52.51 3.88
N THR A 157 28.58 -52.14 4.93
CA THR A 157 27.37 -52.82 5.40
C THR A 157 26.31 -51.79 5.79
N PRO A 158 25.60 -51.19 4.82
CA PRO A 158 24.53 -50.23 5.09
C PRO A 158 23.49 -50.81 6.04
N GLN A 159 23.11 -50.05 7.06
CA GLN A 159 22.20 -50.53 8.09
C GLN A 159 20.75 -50.39 7.60
N TYR A 160 19.97 -51.48 7.63
CA TYR A 160 18.53 -51.39 7.41
C TYR A 160 17.87 -50.55 8.50
N VAL A 161 17.08 -49.56 8.08
CA VAL A 161 16.36 -48.63 8.97
C VAL A 161 14.88 -48.98 9.01
N ALA A 162 14.20 -48.88 7.87
CA ALA A 162 12.74 -48.98 7.77
C ALA A 162 12.30 -49.46 6.37
N SER A 163 11.00 -49.77 6.24
CA SER A 163 10.37 -50.07 4.95
C SER A 163 8.90 -49.66 4.93
N VAL A 164 8.37 -49.47 3.72
CA VAL A 164 6.94 -49.34 3.43
C VAL A 164 6.59 -50.35 2.35
N THR A 165 5.98 -51.47 2.74
CA THR A 165 5.73 -52.62 1.85
C THR A 165 4.24 -52.94 1.69
N SER A 166 3.47 -52.94 2.78
CA SER A 166 2.07 -53.38 2.79
C SER A 166 1.15 -52.53 1.91
N GLU A 167 1.39 -51.21 1.88
CA GLU A 167 0.48 -50.25 1.24
C GLU A 167 0.49 -50.36 -0.29
N PHE A 168 1.57 -50.89 -0.88
CA PHE A 168 1.69 -51.16 -2.31
C PHE A 168 0.89 -52.39 -2.78
N ASN A 169 0.28 -53.15 -1.86
CA ASN A 169 -0.59 -54.30 -2.15
C ASN A 169 0.05 -55.41 -3.03
N GLY A 170 1.39 -55.45 -3.10
CA GLY A 170 2.14 -56.41 -3.92
C GLY A 170 2.42 -55.96 -5.37
N HIS A 171 2.11 -54.70 -5.72
CA HIS A 171 2.67 -54.08 -6.93
C HIS A 171 4.18 -53.83 -6.74
N GLU A 172 4.92 -53.80 -7.86
CA GLU A 172 6.36 -53.53 -7.85
C GLU A 172 6.62 -52.02 -7.83
N CYS A 173 7.45 -51.56 -6.91
CA CYS A 173 8.00 -50.19 -6.95
C CYS A 173 9.15 -50.13 -7.96
N LEU A 174 9.06 -49.20 -8.90
CA LEU A 174 9.94 -49.12 -10.08
C LEU A 174 10.91 -47.94 -10.02
N ALA A 175 10.43 -46.77 -9.58
CA ALA A 175 11.23 -45.54 -9.43
C ALA A 175 10.76 -44.75 -8.20
N LEU A 176 11.60 -43.86 -7.68
CA LEU A 176 11.27 -42.93 -6.61
C LEU A 176 12.06 -41.62 -6.66
N ASP A 177 11.41 -40.54 -6.24
CA ASP A 177 12.06 -39.24 -6.06
C ASP A 177 11.69 -38.59 -4.71
N VAL A 178 12.50 -37.64 -4.23
CA VAL A 178 12.48 -37.14 -2.85
C VAL A 178 12.61 -35.60 -2.76
N GLN A 179 11.50 -34.89 -2.94
CA GLN A 179 11.43 -33.46 -2.62
C GLN A 179 11.20 -33.19 -1.11
N ASP A 180 12.05 -32.36 -0.51
CA ASP A 180 12.00 -31.91 0.89
C ASP A 180 12.00 -33.05 1.93
N ASN A 181 10.79 -33.42 2.37
CA ASN A 181 10.46 -34.32 3.47
C ASN A 181 9.46 -35.40 3.00
N TRP A 182 9.35 -35.56 1.69
CA TRP A 182 8.39 -36.40 0.99
C TRP A 182 9.11 -37.23 -0.06
N THR A 183 8.81 -38.53 -0.06
CA THR A 183 9.28 -39.48 -1.06
C THR A 183 8.07 -39.96 -1.86
N TYR A 184 8.18 -39.90 -3.18
CA TYR A 184 7.14 -40.29 -4.12
C TYR A 184 7.62 -41.55 -4.84
N VAL A 185 6.83 -42.61 -4.83
CA VAL A 185 7.29 -43.93 -5.33
C VAL A 185 6.34 -44.42 -6.42
N ALA A 186 6.84 -44.49 -7.66
CA ALA A 186 6.14 -45.06 -8.81
C ALA A 186 6.02 -46.59 -8.68
N ALA A 187 4.83 -47.14 -8.93
CA ALA A 187 4.55 -48.57 -8.80
C ALA A 187 3.60 -49.10 -9.89
N GLY A 188 3.82 -48.70 -11.15
CA GLY A 188 3.07 -49.18 -12.32
C GLY A 188 1.57 -48.88 -12.22
N GLU A 189 0.74 -49.91 -12.41
CA GLU A 189 -0.73 -49.85 -12.26
C GLU A 189 -1.23 -49.39 -10.87
N PHE A 190 -0.38 -49.35 -9.85
CA PHE A 190 -0.74 -48.77 -8.54
C PHE A 190 -0.94 -47.24 -8.62
N GLY A 191 -0.32 -46.59 -9.61
CA GLY A 191 -0.01 -45.16 -9.60
C GLY A 191 1.28 -44.89 -8.81
N PHE A 192 1.37 -43.74 -8.12
CA PHE A 192 2.49 -43.43 -7.24
C PHE A 192 2.05 -43.20 -5.79
N ALA A 193 2.80 -43.74 -4.83
CA ALA A 193 2.59 -43.50 -3.40
C ALA A 193 3.22 -42.18 -2.95
N VAL A 194 2.62 -41.53 -1.96
CA VAL A 194 3.17 -40.35 -1.27
C VAL A 194 3.51 -40.76 0.16
N ILE A 195 4.80 -40.74 0.50
CA ILE A 195 5.33 -41.19 1.79
C ILE A 195 6.07 -40.02 2.44
N LYS A 196 5.76 -39.72 3.71
CA LYS A 196 6.49 -38.73 4.49
C LYS A 196 7.76 -39.36 5.05
N THR A 197 8.91 -38.77 4.74
CA THR A 197 10.27 -39.25 5.07
C THR A 197 11.09 -38.24 5.88
N ALA A 198 10.41 -37.27 6.51
CA ALA A 198 10.99 -36.34 7.50
C ALA A 198 11.70 -37.03 8.69
N ASP A 199 11.28 -38.25 9.02
CA ASP A 199 11.98 -39.16 9.91
C ASP A 199 12.22 -40.46 9.14
N MET A 200 13.46 -40.69 8.70
CA MET A 200 13.87 -41.88 7.97
C MET A 200 13.68 -43.18 8.78
N THR A 201 13.60 -43.08 10.12
CA THR A 201 13.35 -44.22 11.01
C THR A 201 11.86 -44.58 11.15
N HIS A 202 10.96 -43.65 10.81
CA HIS A 202 9.51 -43.86 10.84
C HIS A 202 8.81 -43.27 9.60
N PRO A 203 9.06 -43.79 8.38
CA PRO A 203 8.39 -43.34 7.17
C PRO A 203 6.87 -43.56 7.25
N GLN A 204 6.08 -42.57 6.80
CA GLN A 204 4.61 -42.59 6.93
C GLN A 204 3.93 -42.48 5.57
N TYR A 205 3.37 -43.59 5.08
CA TYR A 205 2.47 -43.57 3.93
C TYR A 205 1.31 -42.61 4.20
N THR A 206 1.13 -41.63 3.32
CA THR A 206 0.18 -40.52 3.46
C THR A 206 -0.94 -40.59 2.43
N GLY A 207 -0.66 -41.11 1.24
CA GLY A 207 -1.61 -41.11 0.13
C GLY A 207 -1.06 -41.77 -1.13
N ARG A 208 -1.83 -41.69 -2.22
CA ARG A 208 -1.36 -42.04 -3.56
C ARG A 208 -2.10 -41.26 -4.65
N TYR A 209 -1.44 -41.02 -5.77
CA TYR A 209 -2.12 -40.74 -7.03
C TYR A 209 -2.56 -42.08 -7.66
N TYR A 210 -3.79 -42.15 -8.18
CA TYR A 210 -4.26 -43.31 -8.94
C TYR A 210 -5.34 -42.90 -9.95
N ARG A 211 -5.23 -43.43 -11.17
CA ARG A 211 -6.20 -43.28 -12.26
C ARG A 211 -6.31 -44.61 -13.00
N ILE A 212 -7.50 -44.97 -13.49
CA ILE A 212 -7.70 -46.21 -14.26
C ILE A 212 -6.90 -46.11 -15.57
N GLY A 213 -5.99 -47.06 -15.79
CA GLY A 213 -5.22 -47.19 -17.03
C GLY A 213 -3.85 -46.49 -17.05
N VAL A 214 -3.37 -45.93 -15.93
CA VAL A 214 -1.96 -45.50 -15.84
C VAL A 214 -1.06 -46.71 -15.57
N ASP A 215 0.15 -46.70 -16.12
CA ASP A 215 1.23 -47.61 -15.73
C ASP A 215 2.51 -46.81 -15.55
N ILE A 216 2.73 -46.31 -14.33
CA ILE A 216 3.82 -45.36 -14.06
C ILE A 216 5.15 -46.09 -13.91
N ARG A 217 6.09 -45.80 -14.80
CA ARG A 217 7.45 -46.37 -14.81
C ARG A 217 8.44 -45.52 -14.04
N ASP A 218 8.37 -44.21 -14.23
CA ASP A 218 9.31 -43.25 -13.67
C ASP A 218 8.59 -42.00 -13.13
N ILE A 219 9.24 -41.29 -12.22
CA ILE A 219 8.72 -40.12 -11.50
C ILE A 219 9.82 -39.15 -11.10
N ASP A 220 9.65 -37.89 -11.45
CA ASP A 220 10.53 -36.76 -11.09
C ASP A 220 9.66 -35.62 -10.51
N VAL A 221 10.13 -34.92 -9.46
CA VAL A 221 9.31 -33.99 -8.69
C VAL A 221 9.94 -32.61 -8.56
N TYR A 222 9.41 -31.68 -9.36
CA TYR A 222 9.86 -30.30 -9.41
C TYR A 222 8.84 -29.34 -8.76
N ILE A 223 9.25 -28.76 -7.63
CA ILE A 223 8.60 -27.72 -6.79
C ILE A 223 7.21 -28.10 -6.23
N ASN A 224 6.21 -28.16 -7.11
CA ASN A 224 4.79 -28.33 -6.77
C ASN A 224 4.14 -29.52 -7.51
N PHE A 225 4.87 -30.17 -8.40
CA PHE A 225 4.34 -31.14 -9.34
C PHE A 225 5.22 -32.38 -9.42
N ALA A 226 4.58 -33.56 -9.40
CA ALA A 226 5.19 -34.80 -9.85
C ALA A 226 4.96 -34.97 -11.35
N TYR A 227 6.03 -35.14 -12.10
CA TYR A 227 6.07 -35.47 -13.51
C TYR A 227 6.28 -36.97 -13.63
N ILE A 228 5.46 -37.65 -14.43
CA ILE A 228 5.38 -39.11 -14.45
C ILE A 228 5.40 -39.67 -15.87
N ALA A 229 6.23 -40.69 -16.07
CA ALA A 229 6.28 -41.49 -17.29
C ALA A 229 5.19 -42.59 -17.22
N ASP A 230 4.07 -42.39 -17.92
CA ASP A 230 2.98 -43.36 -18.04
C ASP A 230 3.16 -44.18 -19.33
N ALA A 231 3.51 -45.46 -19.20
CA ALA A 231 3.82 -46.33 -20.34
C ALA A 231 2.63 -46.60 -21.29
N ASN A 232 1.42 -46.12 -20.95
CA ASN A 232 0.25 -46.17 -21.83
C ASN A 232 -0.08 -44.82 -22.51
N TYR A 233 0.51 -43.70 -22.08
CA TYR A 233 0.04 -42.35 -22.42
C TYR A 233 1.10 -41.23 -22.43
N GLY A 234 2.39 -41.52 -22.22
CA GLY A 234 3.46 -40.53 -22.22
C GLY A 234 3.60 -39.76 -20.89
N LEU A 235 4.11 -38.52 -20.98
CA LEU A 235 4.34 -37.66 -19.81
C LEU A 235 3.01 -37.11 -19.26
N ARG A 236 2.78 -37.25 -17.95
CA ARG A 236 1.76 -36.47 -17.22
C ARG A 236 2.38 -35.63 -16.12
N ARG A 237 1.61 -34.64 -15.66
CA ARG A 237 1.90 -33.81 -14.49
C ARG A 237 0.79 -33.92 -13.45
N VAL A 238 1.17 -34.07 -12.19
CA VAL A 238 0.25 -34.25 -11.06
C VAL A 238 0.57 -33.22 -9.97
N ASP A 239 -0.42 -32.41 -9.61
CA ASP A 239 -0.37 -31.51 -8.44
C ASP A 239 -0.31 -32.36 -7.16
N ILE A 240 0.84 -32.27 -6.50
CA ILE A 240 1.15 -32.86 -5.21
C ILE A 240 1.07 -31.84 -4.06
N ALA A 241 1.20 -30.55 -4.36
CA ALA A 241 1.23 -29.47 -3.37
C ALA A 241 -0.14 -29.28 -2.70
N SER A 242 -1.21 -29.28 -3.50
CA SER A 242 -2.58 -29.08 -3.01
C SER A 242 -3.10 -30.22 -2.14
N ASN A 243 -2.68 -31.48 -2.37
CA ASN A 243 -3.19 -32.63 -1.64
C ASN A 243 -2.26 -33.86 -1.66
N LYS A 244 -1.40 -34.01 -0.64
CA LYS A 244 -0.53 -35.20 -0.46
C LYS A 244 -1.28 -36.52 -0.16
N VAL A 245 -2.58 -36.49 0.18
CA VAL A 245 -3.36 -37.72 0.48
C VAL A 245 -3.98 -38.32 -0.80
N ASN A 246 -4.41 -37.47 -1.72
CA ASN A 246 -4.91 -37.87 -3.04
C ASN A 246 -4.53 -36.77 -4.06
N PRO A 247 -3.29 -36.79 -4.59
CA PRO A 247 -2.83 -35.87 -5.63
C PRO A 247 -3.70 -35.91 -6.89
N THR A 248 -3.67 -34.85 -7.70
CA THR A 248 -4.56 -34.71 -8.86
C THR A 248 -3.83 -34.23 -10.11
N GLU A 249 -4.13 -34.84 -11.25
CA GLU A 249 -3.55 -34.51 -12.56
C GLU A 249 -3.82 -33.04 -12.96
N SER A 250 -2.79 -32.33 -13.46
CA SER A 250 -2.79 -30.87 -13.63
C SER A 250 -2.41 -30.44 -15.05
N GLY A 251 -3.41 -30.04 -15.83
CA GLY A 251 -3.30 -29.75 -17.27
C GLY A 251 -3.46 -31.00 -18.13
N ASN A 252 -3.12 -30.88 -19.42
CA ASN A 252 -3.04 -32.03 -20.32
C ASN A 252 -1.57 -32.49 -20.39
N GLY A 253 -1.31 -33.78 -20.14
CA GLY A 253 0.00 -34.41 -20.36
C GLY A 253 0.42 -34.42 -21.84
N TYR A 254 1.71 -34.65 -22.11
CA TYR A 254 2.23 -34.81 -23.48
C TYR A 254 2.07 -36.28 -23.92
N PRO A 255 1.24 -36.58 -24.93
CA PRO A 255 0.89 -37.95 -25.30
C PRO A 255 1.94 -38.56 -26.24
N SER A 256 3.17 -38.73 -25.77
CA SER A 256 4.28 -39.33 -26.55
C SER A 256 3.97 -40.76 -26.97
N GLY A 257 3.54 -41.59 -26.02
CA GLY A 257 3.36 -43.02 -26.26
C GLY A 257 3.64 -43.86 -25.01
N SER A 258 4.75 -44.59 -25.04
CA SER A 258 5.19 -45.47 -23.96
C SER A 258 6.42 -44.86 -23.28
N ALA A 259 6.19 -43.82 -22.48
CA ALA A 259 7.25 -43.19 -21.68
C ALA A 259 7.75 -44.18 -20.62
N LEU A 260 9.07 -44.34 -20.56
CA LEU A 260 9.77 -45.27 -19.67
C LEU A 260 10.62 -44.54 -18.62
N SER A 261 11.20 -43.38 -18.97
CA SER A 261 11.92 -42.50 -18.02
C SER A 261 11.66 -41.01 -18.32
N VAL A 262 11.75 -40.17 -17.29
CA VAL A 262 11.56 -38.71 -17.35
C VAL A 262 12.60 -37.99 -16.48
N TYR A 263 13.14 -36.88 -16.99
CA TYR A 263 13.97 -35.95 -16.23
C TYR A 263 13.49 -34.51 -16.47
N ILE A 264 13.45 -33.69 -15.42
CA ILE A 264 13.01 -32.30 -15.43
C ILE A 264 14.21 -31.36 -15.22
N ARG A 265 14.55 -30.59 -16.24
CA ARG A 265 15.54 -29.51 -16.13
C ARG A 265 14.97 -28.32 -15.37
N HIS A 266 15.87 -27.58 -14.72
CA HIS A 266 15.56 -26.42 -13.86
C HIS A 266 15.00 -25.20 -14.63
N ASP A 267 15.13 -25.21 -15.95
CA ASP A 267 14.71 -24.22 -16.94
C ASP A 267 13.31 -24.50 -17.54
N TYR A 268 12.54 -25.40 -16.92
CA TYR A 268 11.20 -25.82 -17.35
C TYR A 268 11.12 -26.64 -18.65
N TYR A 269 12.15 -27.43 -18.99
CA TYR A 269 12.03 -28.53 -19.98
C TYR A 269 11.91 -29.91 -19.33
N ALA A 270 11.06 -30.75 -19.92
CA ALA A 270 10.96 -32.18 -19.62
C ALA A 270 11.63 -33.00 -20.72
N LEU A 271 12.59 -33.83 -20.32
CA LEU A 271 13.27 -34.83 -21.13
C LEU A 271 12.55 -36.17 -20.95
N ILE A 272 12.20 -36.84 -22.05
CA ILE A 272 11.41 -38.08 -22.00
C ILE A 272 12.08 -39.17 -22.84
N ALA A 273 12.44 -40.27 -22.20
CA ALA A 273 12.73 -41.52 -22.88
C ALA A 273 11.40 -42.26 -23.14
N ASP A 274 10.85 -42.12 -24.36
CA ASP A 274 9.74 -42.94 -24.83
C ASP A 274 10.28 -44.12 -25.64
N TYR A 275 9.62 -45.28 -25.55
CA TYR A 275 9.99 -46.46 -26.33
C TYR A 275 10.02 -46.20 -27.85
N THR A 276 9.32 -45.17 -28.36
CA THR A 276 9.35 -44.79 -29.78
C THR A 276 10.45 -43.80 -30.16
N ALA A 277 10.85 -42.90 -29.26
CA ALA A 277 11.77 -41.79 -29.54
C ALA A 277 12.19 -41.06 -28.25
N PHE A 278 13.32 -40.34 -28.32
CA PHE A 278 13.65 -39.34 -27.30
C PHE A 278 12.86 -38.06 -27.60
N TYR A 279 12.22 -37.46 -26.59
CA TYR A 279 11.48 -36.20 -26.70
C TYR A 279 11.98 -35.14 -25.74
N VAL A 280 12.05 -33.89 -26.20
CA VAL A 280 12.24 -32.69 -25.37
C VAL A 280 10.98 -31.85 -25.43
N VAL A 281 10.46 -31.46 -24.27
CA VAL A 281 9.11 -30.91 -24.12
C VAL A 281 9.12 -29.69 -23.21
N SER A 282 8.73 -28.54 -23.76
CA SER A 282 8.57 -27.28 -23.02
C SER A 282 7.37 -27.35 -22.08
N MET A 283 7.57 -26.90 -20.84
CA MET A 283 6.54 -26.82 -19.81
C MET A 283 5.97 -25.40 -19.63
N TYR A 284 6.58 -24.38 -20.25
CA TYR A 284 6.14 -22.98 -20.21
C TYR A 284 4.72 -22.76 -20.75
N SER A 285 4.31 -23.52 -21.77
CA SER A 285 3.03 -23.36 -22.51
C SER A 285 1.77 -23.80 -21.74
N TYR A 286 1.64 -23.47 -20.45
CA TYR A 286 0.49 -23.86 -19.62
C TYR A 286 -0.87 -23.51 -20.27
N PRO A 287 -1.84 -24.45 -20.36
CA PRO A 287 -1.94 -25.72 -19.65
C PRO A 287 -1.51 -26.97 -20.47
N THR A 288 -0.76 -26.80 -21.57
CA THR A 288 -0.43 -27.85 -22.54
C THR A 288 1.07 -27.93 -22.79
N PHE A 289 1.66 -29.10 -22.52
CA PHE A 289 3.04 -29.38 -22.91
C PHE A 289 3.25 -29.27 -24.42
N THR A 290 4.34 -28.62 -24.81
CA THR A 290 4.70 -28.40 -26.22
C THR A 290 5.99 -29.16 -26.53
N LYS A 291 5.97 -30.08 -27.50
CA LYS A 291 7.20 -30.70 -28.01
C LYS A 291 8.05 -29.63 -28.68
N VAL A 292 9.32 -29.57 -28.30
CA VAL A 292 10.35 -28.74 -28.94
C VAL A 292 11.41 -29.60 -29.64
N GLY A 293 11.70 -30.81 -29.14
CA GLY A 293 12.62 -31.76 -29.78
C GLY A 293 12.07 -33.19 -29.89
N GLU A 294 12.50 -33.91 -30.93
CA GLU A 294 12.31 -35.36 -31.11
C GLU A 294 13.50 -35.97 -31.84
N TYR A 295 14.01 -37.09 -31.34
CA TYR A 295 15.02 -37.92 -32.01
C TYR A 295 14.56 -39.38 -32.06
N ALA A 296 14.40 -39.90 -33.27
CA ALA A 296 13.88 -41.24 -33.54
C ALA A 296 14.75 -41.94 -34.61
N ASP A 297 15.74 -42.73 -34.18
CA ASP A 297 16.64 -43.48 -35.08
C ASP A 297 16.24 -44.96 -35.25
N GLY A 298 15.13 -45.38 -34.62
CA GLY A 298 14.62 -46.75 -34.65
C GLY A 298 15.16 -47.66 -33.54
N ASN A 299 16.02 -47.15 -32.66
CA ASN A 299 16.30 -47.75 -31.35
C ASN A 299 15.28 -47.24 -30.31
N HIS A 300 15.16 -47.93 -29.19
CA HIS A 300 14.17 -47.65 -28.14
C HIS A 300 14.87 -47.09 -26.88
N PRO A 301 14.73 -45.79 -26.58
CA PRO A 301 15.14 -45.20 -25.30
C PRO A 301 14.56 -45.93 -24.08
N LEU A 302 15.32 -45.97 -22.99
CA LEU A 302 14.92 -46.53 -21.70
C LEU A 302 15.08 -45.52 -20.56
N GLY A 303 16.26 -44.92 -20.44
CA GLY A 303 16.64 -44.00 -19.37
C GLY A 303 17.09 -42.64 -19.91
N VAL A 304 16.86 -41.58 -19.15
CA VAL A 304 17.32 -40.23 -19.47
C VAL A 304 17.82 -39.48 -18.23
N PHE A 305 18.86 -38.68 -18.38
CA PHE A 305 19.40 -37.78 -17.35
C PHE A 305 19.81 -36.45 -18.00
N GLY A 306 19.62 -35.33 -17.30
CA GLY A 306 20.16 -34.03 -17.71
C GLY A 306 21.35 -33.63 -16.85
N ALA A 307 22.41 -33.11 -17.47
CA ALA A 307 23.48 -32.38 -16.79
C ALA A 307 23.89 -31.19 -17.66
N TRP A 308 23.97 -30.00 -17.06
CA TRP A 308 24.10 -28.73 -17.78
C TRP A 308 23.07 -28.64 -18.93
N GLU A 309 23.49 -28.17 -20.11
CA GLU A 309 22.64 -28.12 -21.29
C GLU A 309 22.47 -29.47 -22.01
N THR A 310 23.13 -30.54 -21.55
CA THR A 310 23.17 -31.85 -22.23
C THR A 310 22.17 -32.87 -21.68
N ALA A 311 21.45 -33.55 -22.58
CA ALA A 311 20.64 -34.72 -22.25
C ALA A 311 21.36 -36.03 -22.62
N PHE A 312 21.49 -36.92 -21.65
CA PHE A 312 22.13 -38.23 -21.75
C PHE A 312 21.03 -39.30 -21.81
N VAL A 313 20.95 -40.05 -22.91
CA VAL A 313 19.86 -41.01 -23.17
C VAL A 313 20.43 -42.41 -23.40
N THR A 314 19.90 -43.42 -22.69
CA THR A 314 20.31 -44.83 -22.81
C THR A 314 19.23 -45.69 -23.48
N TYR A 315 19.65 -46.74 -24.18
CA TYR A 315 18.80 -47.47 -25.14
C TYR A 315 18.77 -48.99 -24.90
N SER A 316 17.65 -49.63 -25.23
CA SER A 316 17.46 -51.08 -25.06
C SER A 316 18.30 -51.94 -26.03
N ASP A 317 18.63 -51.39 -27.20
CA ASP A 317 18.96 -52.18 -28.39
C ASP A 317 20.45 -52.58 -28.53
N GLY A 318 21.25 -52.44 -27.47
CA GLY A 318 22.68 -52.73 -27.54
C GLY A 318 23.49 -51.64 -28.25
N VAL A 319 23.05 -50.38 -28.15
CA VAL A 319 23.67 -49.22 -28.81
C VAL A 319 24.31 -48.20 -27.85
N GLY A 320 24.17 -48.41 -26.54
CA GLY A 320 24.73 -47.57 -25.48
C GLY A 320 23.98 -46.26 -25.22
N MET A 321 24.72 -45.17 -25.20
CA MET A 321 24.28 -43.83 -24.80
C MET A 321 24.39 -42.83 -25.95
N ARG A 322 23.46 -41.89 -26.01
CA ARG A 322 23.45 -40.73 -26.92
C ARG A 322 23.40 -39.46 -26.09
N MET A 323 24.10 -38.42 -26.54
CA MET A 323 24.15 -37.10 -25.93
C MET A 323 23.56 -36.08 -26.89
N PHE A 324 22.71 -35.21 -26.36
CA PHE A 324 22.04 -34.17 -27.10
C PHE A 324 22.25 -32.82 -26.40
N ASN A 325 22.89 -31.86 -27.06
CA ASN A 325 22.95 -30.48 -26.59
C ASN A 325 21.58 -29.85 -26.82
N ILE A 326 20.98 -29.29 -25.76
CA ILE A 326 19.66 -28.66 -25.80
C ILE A 326 19.85 -27.17 -25.54
N THR A 327 19.93 -26.43 -26.63
CA THR A 327 20.24 -25.00 -26.69
C THR A 327 18.97 -24.18 -27.00
N GLU A 328 18.83 -23.02 -26.37
CA GLU A 328 17.81 -22.03 -26.72
C GLU A 328 18.35 -21.05 -27.78
N LYS A 329 17.54 -20.70 -28.79
CA LYS A 329 17.80 -19.60 -29.75
C LYS A 329 16.48 -18.86 -30.05
N ASP A 330 16.54 -17.74 -30.76
CA ASP A 330 15.38 -16.90 -31.08
C ASP A 330 14.24 -17.65 -31.80
N GLU A 331 14.57 -18.67 -32.59
CA GLU A 331 13.59 -19.53 -33.28
C GLU A 331 12.94 -20.59 -32.36
N GLY A 332 13.49 -20.79 -31.15
CA GLY A 332 13.06 -21.76 -30.16
C GLY A 332 14.18 -22.72 -29.73
N VAL A 333 13.82 -23.69 -28.89
CA VAL A 333 14.74 -24.71 -28.36
C VAL A 333 14.81 -25.93 -29.27
N TYR A 334 16.02 -26.41 -29.54
CA TYR A 334 16.24 -27.65 -30.30
C TYR A 334 17.22 -28.58 -29.58
N ALA A 335 17.20 -29.86 -29.96
CA ALA A 335 18.09 -30.89 -29.42
C ALA A 335 19.04 -31.40 -30.53
N LYS A 336 20.30 -30.94 -30.50
CA LYS A 336 21.35 -31.32 -31.46
C LYS A 336 21.97 -32.65 -31.03
N PHE A 337 21.95 -33.68 -31.88
CA PHE A 337 22.62 -34.96 -31.58
C PHE A 337 24.14 -34.84 -31.81
N VAL A 338 24.88 -34.57 -30.74
CA VAL A 338 26.32 -34.21 -30.79
C VAL A 338 27.25 -35.40 -30.57
N ALA A 339 26.93 -36.32 -29.65
CA ALA A 339 27.90 -37.31 -29.21
C ALA A 339 27.28 -38.64 -28.77
N ARG A 340 28.10 -39.68 -28.69
CA ARG A 340 27.67 -41.05 -28.36
C ARG A 340 28.74 -41.85 -27.63
N TYR A 341 28.28 -42.74 -26.76
CA TYR A 341 29.06 -43.88 -26.27
C TYR A 341 28.41 -45.17 -26.76
N ASN A 342 29.18 -46.07 -27.39
CA ASN A 342 28.68 -47.32 -27.95
C ASN A 342 29.07 -48.52 -27.06
N SER A 343 28.09 -49.09 -26.36
CA SER A 343 28.22 -50.31 -25.58
C SER A 343 27.58 -51.51 -26.32
N THR A 344 27.32 -52.63 -25.62
CA THR A 344 26.64 -53.81 -26.20
C THR A 344 25.52 -54.40 -25.32
N GLY A 345 25.21 -53.76 -24.19
CA GLY A 345 24.14 -54.15 -23.28
C GLY A 345 22.88 -53.30 -23.45
N GLU A 346 21.86 -53.66 -22.68
CA GLU A 346 20.60 -52.91 -22.57
C GLU A 346 20.85 -51.76 -21.58
N GLY A 347 20.88 -50.51 -22.05
CA GLY A 347 21.21 -49.35 -21.23
C GLY A 347 19.99 -48.85 -20.44
N PHE A 348 19.90 -49.22 -19.16
CA PHE A 348 18.70 -48.93 -18.34
C PHE A 348 18.66 -47.54 -17.70
N GLY A 349 19.82 -46.93 -17.46
CA GLY A 349 19.94 -45.64 -16.79
C GLY A 349 21.34 -45.06 -16.88
N VAL A 350 21.45 -43.77 -16.58
CA VAL A 350 22.69 -43.00 -16.58
C VAL A 350 22.65 -41.96 -15.47
N TYR A 351 23.81 -41.64 -14.91
CA TYR A 351 24.03 -40.52 -14.01
C TYR A 351 25.30 -39.79 -14.47
N VAL A 352 25.38 -38.49 -14.23
CA VAL A 352 26.57 -37.68 -14.51
C VAL A 352 26.99 -36.96 -13.23
N GLN A 353 28.28 -36.98 -12.93
CA GLN A 353 28.87 -36.24 -11.82
C GLN A 353 30.32 -35.97 -12.17
N ASP A 354 30.72 -34.70 -12.06
CA ASP A 354 31.97 -34.21 -12.61
C ASP A 354 32.01 -34.49 -14.14
N ASP A 355 33.20 -34.48 -14.72
CA ASP A 355 33.60 -34.87 -16.08
C ASP A 355 33.33 -36.36 -16.44
N TYR A 356 32.35 -37.02 -15.81
CA TYR A 356 32.07 -38.45 -15.99
C TYR A 356 30.59 -38.84 -16.10
N ALA A 357 30.26 -39.57 -17.16
CA ALA A 357 29.01 -40.31 -17.29
C ALA A 357 29.15 -41.77 -16.81
N TYR A 358 28.17 -42.19 -15.99
CA TYR A 358 28.08 -43.51 -15.37
C TYR A 358 26.88 -44.26 -15.97
N VAL A 359 27.13 -45.24 -16.84
CA VAL A 359 26.11 -45.86 -17.70
C VAL A 359 25.79 -47.30 -17.25
N CYS A 360 24.52 -47.56 -16.93
CA CYS A 360 24.02 -48.88 -16.57
C CYS A 360 23.79 -49.76 -17.80
N ASP A 361 24.86 -50.33 -18.36
CA ASP A 361 24.86 -51.22 -19.54
C ASP A 361 24.33 -52.64 -19.23
N GLY A 362 23.25 -52.71 -18.46
CA GLY A 362 22.44 -53.90 -18.19
C GLY A 362 23.27 -55.11 -17.77
N THR A 363 23.36 -56.10 -18.67
CA THR A 363 24.04 -57.39 -18.39
C THR A 363 25.57 -57.33 -18.42
N THR A 364 26.17 -56.22 -18.87
CA THR A 364 27.64 -56.06 -18.82
C THR A 364 28.07 -55.44 -17.49
N GLY A 365 27.25 -54.55 -16.91
CA GLY A 365 27.41 -53.97 -15.58
C GLY A 365 27.25 -52.45 -15.55
N LEU A 366 28.28 -51.76 -15.03
CA LEU A 366 28.40 -50.30 -14.99
C LEU A 366 29.60 -49.89 -15.85
N ASP A 367 29.39 -48.97 -16.76
CA ASP A 367 30.42 -48.37 -17.61
C ASP A 367 30.69 -46.93 -17.15
N ILE A 368 31.96 -46.51 -17.19
CA ILE A 368 32.39 -45.14 -16.86
C ILE A 368 33.06 -44.55 -18.09
N VAL A 369 32.61 -43.36 -18.47
CA VAL A 369 32.97 -42.62 -19.68
C VAL A 369 33.38 -41.21 -19.22
N GLY A 370 34.58 -40.77 -19.57
CA GLY A 370 34.99 -39.36 -19.42
C GLY A 370 34.27 -38.49 -20.45
N LEU A 371 33.97 -37.24 -20.08
CA LEU A 371 33.21 -36.27 -20.86
C LEU A 371 34.00 -35.01 -21.23
N ASP A 372 34.99 -34.62 -20.41
CA ASP A 372 36.08 -33.72 -20.80
C ASP A 372 37.43 -34.47 -20.65
N GLN A 373 38.51 -33.94 -21.25
CA GLN A 373 39.82 -34.59 -21.29
C GLN A 373 40.93 -33.88 -20.49
N ASP A 374 40.87 -32.56 -20.32
CA ASP A 374 41.90 -31.71 -19.67
C ASP A 374 41.41 -30.92 -18.45
N SER A 375 40.10 -30.93 -18.19
CA SER A 375 39.40 -30.42 -16.99
C SER A 375 39.31 -28.90 -16.87
N ASP A 376 38.75 -28.28 -17.90
CA ASP A 376 38.28 -26.88 -17.97
C ASP A 376 36.77 -26.70 -17.64
N ASP A 377 36.07 -27.79 -17.33
CA ASP A 377 34.60 -27.93 -17.18
C ASP A 377 33.78 -27.88 -18.51
N LEU A 378 34.40 -27.90 -19.70
CA LEU A 378 33.77 -27.99 -21.03
C LEU A 378 33.91 -29.39 -21.65
N TYR A 379 32.80 -30.07 -21.91
CA TYR A 379 32.86 -31.42 -22.50
C TYR A 379 33.40 -31.44 -23.95
N ASP A 380 34.17 -32.49 -24.34
CA ASP A 380 34.79 -32.72 -25.66
C ASP A 380 33.84 -32.42 -26.86
N ASN A 381 32.53 -32.54 -26.63
CA ASN A 381 31.49 -32.37 -27.63
C ASN A 381 30.87 -30.96 -27.72
N TYR A 382 31.27 -29.99 -26.90
CA TYR A 382 31.00 -28.56 -27.14
C TYR A 382 32.19 -27.97 -27.88
N GLU A 383 33.40 -28.24 -27.39
CA GLU A 383 34.67 -27.91 -28.03
C GLU A 383 34.68 -28.20 -29.54
N LEU A 384 34.38 -29.43 -29.95
CA LEU A 384 34.48 -29.83 -31.36
C LEU A 384 33.32 -29.37 -32.27
N GLU A 385 32.28 -28.72 -31.73
CA GLU A 385 30.95 -28.65 -32.37
C GLU A 385 30.23 -27.30 -32.24
N ASP A 386 30.46 -26.58 -31.13
CA ASP A 386 29.72 -25.39 -30.72
C ASP A 386 30.67 -24.21 -30.36
N THR A 387 31.83 -24.43 -29.71
CA THR A 387 32.87 -23.38 -29.46
C THR A 387 34.07 -23.42 -30.41
N PHE A 388 34.46 -24.58 -30.94
CA PHE A 388 35.66 -24.80 -31.79
C PHE A 388 37.02 -24.75 -31.09
N THR A 389 37.02 -24.90 -29.76
CA THR A 389 38.20 -24.95 -28.89
C THR A 389 38.97 -26.29 -28.91
N MET A 390 40.04 -26.43 -28.12
CA MET A 390 41.04 -27.49 -28.25
C MET A 390 41.03 -28.55 -27.12
N VAL A 391 40.44 -29.72 -27.42
CA VAL A 391 40.25 -30.91 -26.54
C VAL A 391 41.49 -31.53 -25.85
N ASP A 392 42.68 -30.94 -25.94
CA ASP A 392 43.84 -31.30 -25.13
C ASP A 392 44.64 -30.07 -24.59
N ASN A 393 43.97 -28.93 -24.45
CA ASN A 393 44.47 -27.63 -24.01
C ASN A 393 43.33 -26.70 -23.46
N PRO A 394 43.20 -26.52 -22.13
CA PRO A 394 42.04 -25.91 -21.45
C PRO A 394 42.03 -24.36 -21.41
N ASP A 395 42.66 -23.72 -22.39
CA ASP A 395 43.10 -22.30 -22.41
C ASP A 395 43.53 -21.99 -23.87
N THR A 396 42.54 -21.93 -24.77
CA THR A 396 42.74 -22.10 -26.23
C THR A 396 43.46 -20.92 -26.89
N ASP A 397 43.13 -19.69 -26.52
CA ASP A 397 43.72 -18.45 -27.05
C ASP A 397 45.04 -18.08 -26.34
N ASN A 398 45.22 -18.53 -25.09
CA ASN A 398 46.35 -18.32 -24.16
C ASN A 398 46.27 -17.00 -23.36
N ASP A 399 45.08 -16.51 -23.01
CA ASP A 399 44.88 -15.36 -22.11
C ASP A 399 45.01 -15.71 -20.60
N THR A 400 44.89 -17.00 -20.24
CA THR A 400 44.91 -17.58 -18.87
C THR A 400 43.58 -17.64 -18.09
N LEU A 401 42.47 -17.32 -18.73
CA LEU A 401 41.15 -17.87 -18.43
C LEU A 401 41.11 -19.35 -18.89
N THR A 402 39.93 -19.91 -19.09
CA THR A 402 39.76 -21.33 -19.44
C THR A 402 38.45 -21.52 -20.18
N ASP A 403 38.48 -22.19 -21.33
CA ASP A 403 37.42 -22.17 -22.33
C ASP A 403 35.99 -22.42 -21.77
N GLY A 404 35.84 -23.39 -20.87
CA GLY A 404 34.58 -23.67 -20.17
C GLY A 404 34.09 -22.59 -19.20
N ALA A 405 35.01 -21.84 -18.59
CA ALA A 405 34.67 -20.72 -17.71
C ALA A 405 34.18 -19.50 -18.50
N GLU A 406 34.76 -19.18 -19.65
CA GLU A 406 34.24 -18.12 -20.54
C GLU A 406 32.88 -18.52 -21.12
N PHE A 407 32.80 -19.73 -21.70
CA PHE A 407 31.60 -20.24 -22.37
C PHE A 407 30.38 -20.37 -21.44
N TYR A 408 30.56 -20.89 -20.21
CA TYR A 408 29.45 -21.01 -19.25
C TYR A 408 29.30 -19.78 -18.33
N GLY A 409 30.31 -18.91 -18.28
CA GLY A 409 30.34 -17.66 -17.52
C GLY A 409 31.30 -17.68 -16.33
N LEU A 410 32.21 -16.72 -16.31
CA LEU A 410 33.35 -16.67 -15.40
C LEU A 410 32.97 -16.02 -14.05
N TYR A 411 33.21 -16.74 -12.95
CA TYR A 411 32.85 -16.28 -11.61
C TYR A 411 33.89 -15.32 -11.00
N ALA A 412 33.72 -14.03 -11.24
CA ALA A 412 34.57 -12.94 -10.77
C ALA A 412 33.85 -11.97 -9.80
N PRO A 413 33.32 -12.43 -8.65
CA PRO A 413 32.41 -11.67 -7.75
C PRO A 413 33.03 -10.46 -7.02
N SER A 414 34.24 -10.05 -7.41
CA SER A 414 34.93 -8.85 -6.93
C SER A 414 35.09 -7.77 -8.01
N ASN A 415 34.88 -8.11 -9.30
CA ASN A 415 34.89 -7.15 -10.40
C ASN A 415 33.49 -6.48 -10.51
N PRO A 416 33.42 -5.14 -10.65
CA PRO A 416 32.16 -4.39 -10.63
C PRO A 416 31.24 -4.62 -11.85
N TYR A 417 31.78 -5.09 -12.98
CA TYR A 417 31.03 -5.28 -14.24
C TYR A 417 30.29 -6.64 -14.33
N THR A 418 30.47 -7.51 -13.33
CA THR A 418 29.77 -8.79 -13.26
C THR A 418 28.25 -8.69 -13.03
N ASP A 419 27.51 -9.74 -13.40
CA ASP A 419 26.08 -9.85 -13.15
C ASP A 419 25.74 -9.84 -11.63
N HIS A 420 24.47 -9.70 -11.31
CA HIS A 420 23.94 -9.72 -9.93
C HIS A 420 24.25 -10.98 -9.08
N LYS A 421 24.91 -12.01 -9.63
CA LYS A 421 25.40 -13.22 -8.94
C LYS A 421 26.93 -13.27 -8.88
N GLY A 422 27.65 -12.39 -9.57
CA GLY A 422 29.11 -12.33 -9.66
C GLY A 422 29.71 -13.05 -10.86
N TYR A 423 28.99 -13.14 -11.99
CA TYR A 423 29.45 -13.82 -13.22
C TYR A 423 29.60 -12.85 -14.39
N PHE A 424 30.66 -13.00 -15.19
CA PHE A 424 30.69 -12.55 -16.58
C PHE A 424 30.00 -13.57 -17.48
N HIS A 425 29.50 -13.13 -18.63
CA HIS A 425 28.88 -13.98 -19.65
C HIS A 425 29.08 -13.35 -21.03
N GLY A 426 29.73 -14.05 -21.97
CA GLY A 426 29.88 -13.60 -23.36
C GLY A 426 31.31 -13.31 -23.84
N LEU A 427 32.33 -13.60 -23.02
CA LEU A 427 33.73 -13.70 -23.45
C LEU A 427 33.85 -14.83 -24.50
N ASP A 428 34.72 -14.68 -25.51
CA ASP A 428 34.91 -15.68 -26.58
C ASP A 428 36.23 -16.45 -26.40
N PRO A 429 36.22 -17.77 -26.08
CA PRO A 429 37.43 -18.58 -25.83
C PRO A 429 38.28 -18.89 -27.07
N LEU A 430 38.27 -17.98 -28.04
CA LEU A 430 39.07 -17.94 -29.25
C LEU A 430 39.71 -16.57 -29.50
N ASP A 431 39.36 -15.52 -28.77
CA ASP A 431 39.84 -14.14 -28.95
C ASP A 431 40.12 -13.47 -27.59
N ASN A 432 41.40 -13.23 -27.30
CA ASN A 432 41.93 -12.78 -26.00
C ASN A 432 41.70 -11.28 -25.68
N ASP A 433 40.74 -10.65 -26.35
CA ASP A 433 40.53 -9.20 -26.53
C ASP A 433 39.08 -9.05 -27.05
N THR A 434 38.09 -9.46 -26.23
CA THR A 434 36.71 -9.75 -26.67
C THR A 434 35.98 -8.54 -27.31
N ASP A 435 36.40 -7.30 -27.03
CA ASP A 435 35.76 -6.08 -27.54
C ASP A 435 36.62 -5.17 -28.46
N ASP A 436 37.74 -5.70 -28.99
CA ASP A 436 38.65 -5.04 -29.95
C ASP A 436 39.39 -3.78 -29.39
N ASP A 437 39.54 -3.64 -28.07
CA ASP A 437 40.18 -2.49 -27.38
C ASP A 437 41.72 -2.51 -27.35
N LEU A 438 42.35 -3.69 -27.34
CA LEU A 438 43.80 -3.97 -27.15
C LEU A 438 44.29 -4.15 -25.69
N ILE A 439 43.42 -4.19 -24.69
CA ILE A 439 43.63 -4.87 -23.39
C ILE A 439 43.27 -6.36 -23.58
N HIS A 440 43.45 -7.20 -22.55
CA HIS A 440 43.10 -8.63 -22.57
C HIS A 440 42.07 -8.95 -21.48
N ASP A 441 41.09 -9.81 -21.78
CA ASP A 441 40.04 -10.26 -20.85
C ASP A 441 40.59 -10.64 -19.46
N ASP A 442 41.74 -11.33 -19.37
CA ASP A 442 42.39 -11.68 -18.09
C ASP A 442 42.82 -10.46 -17.24
N GLU A 443 43.36 -9.42 -17.86
CA GLU A 443 43.81 -8.17 -17.21
C GLU A 443 42.60 -7.35 -16.72
N GLU A 444 41.52 -7.31 -17.51
CA GLU A 444 40.28 -6.59 -17.16
C GLU A 444 39.49 -7.28 -16.05
N VAL A 445 39.32 -8.60 -16.14
CA VAL A 445 38.62 -9.39 -15.13
C VAL A 445 39.39 -9.37 -13.79
N TYR A 446 40.72 -9.41 -13.81
CA TYR A 446 41.57 -9.64 -12.64
C TYR A 446 42.60 -8.55 -12.29
N LEU A 447 42.17 -7.30 -12.15
CA LEU A 447 42.93 -6.18 -11.57
C LEU A 447 44.37 -6.07 -12.13
N GLY A 448 44.47 -5.39 -13.26
CA GLY A 448 45.67 -5.30 -14.08
C GLY A 448 46.95 -4.78 -13.43
N VAL A 449 48.01 -4.74 -14.23
CA VAL A 449 49.34 -4.22 -13.86
C VAL A 449 49.31 -2.70 -13.65
N ASP A 450 48.34 -2.03 -14.26
CA ASP A 450 47.95 -0.63 -14.08
C ASP A 450 47.28 -0.36 -12.72
N GLY A 451 46.41 -1.26 -12.27
CA GLY A 451 45.61 -1.20 -11.06
C GLY A 451 44.10 -0.95 -11.25
N TYR A 452 43.57 -1.11 -12.46
CA TYR A 452 42.14 -0.93 -12.76
C TYR A 452 41.40 -2.26 -12.97
N TYR A 453 40.08 -2.20 -13.00
CA TYR A 453 39.24 -3.21 -13.67
C TYR A 453 38.46 -2.43 -14.73
N THR A 454 38.47 -2.92 -15.95
CA THR A 454 37.64 -2.46 -17.07
C THR A 454 36.62 -3.56 -17.41
N ASN A 455 35.91 -3.43 -18.52
CA ASN A 455 34.76 -4.25 -18.88
C ASN A 455 34.98 -4.96 -20.23
N PRO A 456 35.41 -6.24 -20.25
CA PRO A 456 35.85 -7.00 -21.45
C PRO A 456 34.72 -7.40 -22.41
N LEU A 457 33.73 -6.53 -22.56
CA LEU A 457 32.51 -6.66 -23.37
C LEU A 457 32.06 -5.29 -23.91
N ASN A 458 32.82 -4.22 -23.62
CA ASN A 458 32.53 -2.82 -23.92
C ASN A 458 33.78 -1.94 -23.65
N ASN A 459 34.55 -1.71 -24.71
CA ASN A 459 35.78 -0.91 -24.82
C ASN A 459 35.78 0.58 -24.39
N ASP A 460 34.76 1.04 -23.67
CA ASP A 460 34.55 2.41 -23.18
C ASP A 460 33.81 2.28 -21.84
N SER A 461 34.55 1.93 -20.79
CA SER A 461 34.05 1.30 -19.55
C SER A 461 33.16 2.19 -18.69
N ASP A 462 33.14 3.50 -18.90
CA ASP A 462 32.21 4.43 -18.27
C ASP A 462 31.31 5.22 -19.23
N GLY A 463 31.57 5.18 -20.54
CA GLY A 463 30.66 5.65 -21.60
C GLY A 463 30.88 7.10 -22.04
N ASP A 464 32.12 7.57 -21.91
CA ASP A 464 32.60 8.93 -22.14
C ASP A 464 32.92 9.22 -23.62
N GLY A 465 33.33 8.19 -24.38
CA GLY A 465 33.69 8.28 -25.80
C GLY A 465 35.19 8.21 -26.11
N ILE A 466 36.05 8.01 -25.11
CA ILE A 466 37.40 7.45 -25.26
C ILE A 466 37.34 5.94 -25.03
N SER A 467 38.31 5.17 -25.55
CA SER A 467 38.44 3.75 -25.21
C SER A 467 39.47 3.50 -24.12
N ASP A 468 39.24 2.48 -23.30
CA ASP A 468 40.00 2.21 -22.07
C ASP A 468 41.51 2.12 -22.32
N TYR A 469 41.92 1.48 -23.42
CA TYR A 469 43.30 1.45 -23.88
C TYR A 469 43.89 2.85 -24.15
N ASP A 470 43.15 3.73 -24.84
CA ASP A 470 43.62 5.07 -25.22
C ASP A 470 43.67 5.99 -23.99
N GLU A 471 42.78 5.80 -23.01
CA GLU A 471 42.90 6.42 -21.70
C GLU A 471 44.20 6.00 -20.99
N LEU A 472 44.42 4.70 -20.81
CA LEU A 472 45.58 4.16 -20.08
C LEU A 472 46.93 4.44 -20.78
N ASN A 473 46.95 4.55 -22.11
CA ASN A 473 48.18 4.60 -22.91
C ASN A 473 48.43 5.92 -23.66
N VAL A 474 47.40 6.74 -23.94
CA VAL A 474 47.50 7.98 -24.74
C VAL A 474 47.22 9.22 -23.90
N TYR A 475 46.09 9.27 -23.19
CA TYR A 475 45.64 10.46 -22.46
C TYR A 475 46.05 10.48 -20.98
N LEU A 476 46.26 9.30 -20.37
CA LEU A 476 46.60 9.08 -18.97
C LEU A 476 45.49 9.52 -18.00
N THR A 477 44.25 9.33 -18.44
CA THR A 477 42.99 9.48 -17.70
C THR A 477 42.65 8.17 -16.95
N ASN A 478 41.39 7.94 -16.60
CA ASN A 478 40.94 6.87 -15.73
C ASN A 478 39.70 6.18 -16.32
N PRO A 479 39.82 4.96 -16.90
CA PRO A 479 38.76 4.26 -17.66
C PRO A 479 37.67 3.64 -16.78
N THR A 480 37.33 4.32 -15.69
CA THR A 480 36.23 3.99 -14.77
C THR A 480 35.56 5.25 -14.20
N ILE A 481 36.06 6.45 -14.55
CA ILE A 481 35.52 7.77 -14.22
C ILE A 481 35.89 8.77 -15.34
N GLY A 482 35.07 8.86 -16.39
CA GLY A 482 35.09 9.89 -17.44
C GLY A 482 34.74 11.31 -16.95
N ASP A 483 35.47 11.76 -15.93
CA ASP A 483 35.70 13.11 -15.41
C ASP A 483 36.90 12.90 -14.46
N SER A 484 38.07 12.70 -15.04
CA SER A 484 39.24 12.09 -14.38
C SER A 484 39.75 12.88 -13.18
N ASP A 485 39.54 14.20 -13.18
CA ASP A 485 39.93 15.04 -12.06
C ASP A 485 38.76 15.63 -11.25
N GLY A 486 37.52 15.59 -11.75
CA GLY A 486 36.28 15.95 -11.04
C GLY A 486 35.83 17.40 -11.23
N ASP A 487 35.93 17.92 -12.44
CA ASP A 487 35.72 19.33 -12.83
C ASP A 487 34.26 19.63 -13.24
N GLY A 488 33.64 18.71 -13.98
CA GLY A 488 32.30 18.87 -14.55
C GLY A 488 32.20 18.61 -16.06
N LEU A 489 33.32 18.61 -16.79
CA LEU A 489 33.43 18.04 -18.14
C LEU A 489 33.73 16.53 -18.07
N SER A 490 33.56 15.84 -19.20
CA SER A 490 34.06 14.47 -19.37
C SER A 490 35.33 14.49 -20.21
N ASP A 491 36.22 13.53 -19.98
CA ASP A 491 37.55 13.47 -20.59
C ASP A 491 37.46 13.45 -22.13
N GLY A 492 36.47 12.73 -22.66
CA GLY A 492 36.08 12.67 -24.05
C GLY A 492 35.49 13.97 -24.59
N ASP A 493 34.69 14.71 -23.84
CA ASP A 493 34.18 16.03 -24.24
C ASP A 493 35.32 17.07 -24.27
N GLU A 494 36.23 17.03 -23.29
CA GLU A 494 37.46 17.83 -23.25
C GLU A 494 38.35 17.58 -24.48
N ILE A 495 38.67 16.32 -24.76
CA ILE A 495 39.57 15.93 -25.86
C ILE A 495 38.92 16.15 -27.25
N ASN A 496 37.64 15.84 -27.41
CA ASN A 496 36.98 15.85 -28.72
C ASN A 496 36.24 17.16 -29.06
N ILE A 497 35.84 17.96 -28.07
CA ILE A 497 35.03 19.18 -28.26
C ILE A 497 35.78 20.45 -27.85
N TYR A 498 36.22 20.55 -26.59
CA TYR A 498 36.67 21.83 -26.03
C TYR A 498 38.17 22.11 -26.24
N GLY A 499 39.00 21.07 -26.23
CA GLY A 499 40.46 21.18 -26.40
C GLY A 499 41.22 21.55 -25.13
N THR A 500 40.59 21.32 -23.97
CA THR A 500 41.13 21.43 -22.61
C THR A 500 42.01 20.21 -22.28
N ASN A 501 42.27 19.92 -21.00
CA ASN A 501 43.17 18.85 -20.58
C ASN A 501 42.60 18.08 -19.37
N PRO A 502 42.13 16.83 -19.54
CA PRO A 502 41.37 16.04 -18.55
C PRO A 502 42.20 15.43 -17.41
N ASN A 503 43.11 16.23 -16.90
CA ASN A 503 44.03 15.96 -15.80
C ASN A 503 44.36 17.29 -15.08
N LEU A 504 43.77 18.41 -15.50
CA LEU A 504 43.91 19.76 -14.96
C LEU A 504 42.60 20.55 -15.13
N LYS A 505 41.76 20.57 -14.08
CA LYS A 505 40.62 21.47 -13.78
C LYS A 505 40.57 22.87 -14.38
N ASP A 506 41.73 23.42 -14.68
CA ASP A 506 42.03 24.83 -14.88
C ASP A 506 43.18 24.82 -15.89
N THR A 507 42.81 24.65 -17.17
CA THR A 507 43.72 24.31 -18.28
C THR A 507 44.73 25.42 -18.53
N ASP A 508 44.34 26.69 -18.35
CA ASP A 508 45.20 27.85 -18.60
C ASP A 508 45.81 28.48 -17.34
N SER A 509 45.32 28.13 -16.15
CA SER A 509 45.77 28.59 -14.84
C SER A 509 45.38 30.03 -14.45
N ASP A 510 44.24 30.54 -14.92
CA ASP A 510 43.64 31.79 -14.41
C ASP A 510 42.93 31.62 -13.05
N GLY A 511 42.41 30.43 -12.78
CA GLY A 511 41.85 29.99 -11.51
C GLY A 511 40.39 29.56 -11.53
N MET A 512 39.66 29.80 -12.63
CA MET A 512 38.32 29.21 -12.85
C MET A 512 38.42 27.74 -13.30
N PRO A 513 37.37 26.92 -13.10
CA PRO A 513 37.35 25.57 -13.65
C PRO A 513 36.85 25.49 -15.09
N ASP A 514 37.48 24.66 -15.92
CA ASP A 514 37.15 24.48 -17.34
C ASP A 514 35.66 24.17 -17.55
N GLY A 515 35.08 23.28 -16.75
CA GLY A 515 33.66 22.91 -16.78
C GLY A 515 32.69 23.96 -16.23
N TYR A 516 33.17 24.87 -15.38
CA TYR A 516 32.39 26.06 -15.02
C TYR A 516 32.39 27.07 -16.18
N GLU A 517 33.55 27.34 -16.77
CA GLU A 517 33.68 28.26 -17.89
C GLU A 517 32.85 27.84 -19.10
N ILE A 518 32.94 26.57 -19.50
CA ILE A 518 32.15 26.03 -20.61
C ILE A 518 30.63 26.09 -20.33
N LEU A 519 30.21 25.90 -19.08
CA LEU A 519 28.80 26.05 -18.68
C LEU A 519 28.32 27.51 -18.81
N HIS A 520 29.15 28.48 -18.43
CA HIS A 520 28.84 29.91 -18.46
C HIS A 520 29.22 30.62 -19.77
N ASN A 521 29.72 29.89 -20.77
CA ASN A 521 30.16 30.39 -22.09
C ASN A 521 31.43 31.28 -22.06
N LEU A 522 32.24 31.13 -21.01
CA LEU A 522 33.61 31.66 -20.89
C LEU A 522 34.59 30.76 -21.67
N ASN A 523 35.90 30.89 -21.47
CA ASN A 523 36.90 30.32 -22.37
C ASN A 523 38.11 29.70 -21.66
N ALA A 524 37.93 28.45 -21.25
CA ALA A 524 38.87 27.51 -20.60
C ALA A 524 40.22 27.21 -21.33
N THR A 525 40.63 28.08 -22.25
CA THR A 525 41.92 28.03 -22.96
C THR A 525 42.60 29.41 -23.06
N TYR A 526 42.02 30.46 -22.46
CA TYR A 526 42.57 31.81 -22.38
C TYR A 526 41.93 32.66 -21.25
N ASP A 527 42.68 32.85 -20.15
CA ASP A 527 42.64 33.90 -19.10
C ASP A 527 41.65 35.04 -19.42
N ASP A 528 40.38 34.83 -19.05
CA ASP A 528 39.29 35.81 -19.13
C ASP A 528 38.61 36.12 -17.77
N SER A 529 39.05 35.49 -16.67
CA SER A 529 38.70 35.79 -15.26
C SER A 529 38.56 37.27 -14.89
N HIS A 530 39.33 38.14 -15.55
CA HIS A 530 39.39 39.59 -15.31
C HIS A 530 38.68 40.43 -16.39
N GLU A 531 37.99 39.80 -17.33
CA GLU A 531 36.96 40.44 -18.15
C GLU A 531 35.63 40.49 -17.37
N ASP A 532 34.65 41.16 -17.99
CA ASP A 532 33.35 41.57 -17.44
C ASP A 532 32.38 41.29 -18.60
N PHE A 533 31.77 40.10 -18.57
CA PHE A 533 31.20 39.47 -19.76
C PHE A 533 29.85 40.07 -20.16
N ASP A 534 28.96 40.32 -19.20
CA ASP A 534 27.62 40.90 -19.45
C ASP A 534 27.53 42.43 -19.26
N ASN A 535 28.51 43.05 -18.58
CA ASN A 535 28.66 44.50 -18.33
C ASN A 535 27.83 45.05 -17.14
N ASP A 536 27.57 44.23 -16.11
CA ASP A 536 27.03 44.67 -14.80
C ASP A 536 28.05 45.50 -13.98
N GLY A 537 29.32 45.11 -14.00
CA GLY A 537 30.43 45.73 -13.27
C GLY A 537 31.18 44.84 -12.26
N ILE A 538 30.80 43.57 -12.09
CA ILE A 538 31.64 42.54 -11.45
C ILE A 538 32.62 41.99 -12.52
N ILE A 539 33.46 41.01 -12.19
CA ILE A 539 34.33 40.29 -13.13
C ILE A 539 34.13 38.78 -12.97
N ASN A 540 34.26 38.02 -14.05
CA ASN A 540 33.92 36.59 -14.14
C ASN A 540 34.38 35.76 -12.91
N ILE A 541 35.60 36.01 -12.41
CA ILE A 541 36.16 35.29 -11.25
C ILE A 541 35.60 35.73 -9.89
N ASP A 542 35.25 37.01 -9.72
CA ASP A 542 34.57 37.49 -8.51
C ASP A 542 33.11 37.00 -8.50
N GLU A 543 32.47 36.87 -9.65
CA GLU A 543 31.16 36.23 -9.77
C GLU A 543 31.21 34.77 -9.32
N TRP A 544 32.13 33.99 -9.88
CA TRP A 544 32.27 32.57 -9.56
C TRP A 544 32.55 32.28 -8.07
N ASN A 545 33.34 33.12 -7.37
CA ASN A 545 33.81 32.80 -6.01
C ASN A 545 33.57 33.86 -4.90
N VAL A 546 32.98 35.02 -5.21
CA VAL A 546 32.63 36.06 -4.23
C VAL A 546 31.11 36.26 -4.12
N THR A 547 30.40 36.50 -5.24
CA THR A 547 28.94 36.73 -5.24
C THR A 547 28.12 35.49 -5.57
N PHE A 548 28.66 34.54 -6.34
CA PHE A 548 27.96 33.36 -6.90
C PHE A 548 26.86 33.69 -7.90
N THR A 549 26.98 34.85 -8.54
CA THR A 549 26.18 35.33 -9.67
C THR A 549 26.59 34.62 -10.97
N LYS A 550 26.03 35.04 -12.12
CA LYS A 550 26.19 34.35 -13.41
C LYS A 550 26.81 35.30 -14.46
N PRO A 551 28.05 35.04 -14.93
CA PRO A 551 28.74 35.92 -15.89
C PRO A 551 27.99 36.19 -17.20
N GLU A 552 27.00 35.37 -17.56
CA GLU A 552 26.15 35.57 -18.74
C GLU A 552 24.80 36.28 -18.47
N VAL A 553 24.54 36.75 -17.23
CA VAL A 553 23.26 37.30 -16.78
C VAL A 553 23.43 38.44 -15.74
N ASN A 554 23.41 39.68 -16.24
CA ASN A 554 23.67 40.94 -15.50
C ASN A 554 22.66 41.32 -14.37
N ASP A 555 21.77 40.39 -14.03
CA ASP A 555 20.53 40.54 -13.27
C ASP A 555 20.08 39.10 -12.94
N THR A 556 20.61 38.55 -11.84
CA THR A 556 20.69 37.11 -11.62
C THR A 556 19.40 36.49 -11.13
N ASP A 557 18.60 37.23 -10.35
CA ASP A 557 17.34 36.82 -9.74
C ASP A 557 16.09 37.52 -10.32
N ILE A 558 16.27 38.57 -11.13
CA ILE A 558 15.28 39.21 -12.01
C ILE A 558 14.36 40.21 -11.29
N ASP A 559 14.95 41.17 -10.58
CA ASP A 559 14.26 42.22 -9.79
C ASP A 559 14.24 43.63 -10.45
N ASP A 560 14.85 43.81 -11.63
CA ASP A 560 15.13 45.10 -12.33
C ASP A 560 16.30 45.95 -11.74
N LEU A 561 17.12 45.43 -10.81
CA LEU A 561 18.47 45.93 -10.46
C LEU A 561 19.55 45.21 -11.31
N LEU A 562 20.82 45.33 -10.90
CA LEU A 562 21.97 44.66 -11.51
C LEU A 562 22.84 44.09 -10.38
N ASP A 563 23.36 42.88 -10.56
CA ASP A 563 24.18 42.16 -9.58
C ASP A 563 25.30 43.05 -8.99
N GLY A 564 26.02 43.79 -9.84
CA GLY A 564 27.05 44.75 -9.48
C GLY A 564 26.55 46.08 -8.91
N GLU A 565 25.32 46.51 -9.20
CA GLU A 565 24.69 47.63 -8.49
C GLU A 565 24.30 47.22 -7.07
N GLU A 566 23.85 46.00 -6.81
CA GLU A 566 23.61 45.52 -5.44
C GLU A 566 24.91 45.32 -4.66
N PHE A 567 25.85 44.55 -5.23
CA PHE A 567 27.10 44.16 -4.58
C PHE A 567 28.00 45.36 -4.21
N TYR A 568 28.06 46.39 -5.07
CA TYR A 568 28.76 47.64 -4.77
C TYR A 568 27.87 48.74 -4.16
N GLY A 569 26.55 48.58 -4.22
CA GLY A 569 25.54 49.47 -3.66
C GLY A 569 24.81 50.32 -4.72
N VAL A 570 23.48 50.32 -4.66
CA VAL A 570 22.60 50.97 -5.65
C VAL A 570 22.61 52.48 -5.45
N TYR A 571 22.88 53.25 -6.51
CA TYR A 571 23.05 54.71 -6.41
C TYR A 571 21.72 55.48 -6.45
N ALA A 572 20.99 55.46 -5.34
CA ALA A 572 19.71 56.14 -5.15
C ALA A 572 19.81 57.41 -4.25
N PRO A 573 20.48 58.51 -4.68
CA PRO A 573 20.83 59.66 -3.81
C PRO A 573 19.67 60.57 -3.38
N THR A 574 18.42 60.19 -3.67
CA THR A 574 17.19 60.87 -3.24
C THR A 574 16.25 59.97 -2.44
N HIS A 575 16.58 58.68 -2.28
CA HIS A 575 15.80 57.70 -1.55
C HIS A 575 15.81 57.98 -0.03
N PRO A 576 14.74 57.69 0.73
CA PRO A 576 14.72 57.97 2.17
C PRO A 576 15.80 57.19 2.94
N TYR A 577 15.98 55.92 2.57
CA TYR A 577 16.86 54.96 3.23
C TYR A 577 18.31 54.96 2.70
N ALA A 578 18.63 55.76 1.68
CA ALA A 578 19.98 55.85 1.15
C ALA A 578 20.98 56.42 2.18
N ASN A 579 22.15 55.80 2.25
CA ASN A 579 23.21 56.14 3.20
C ASN A 579 23.80 57.55 2.97
N GLY A 580 24.66 58.00 3.88
CA GLY A 580 25.27 59.34 3.84
C GLY A 580 26.16 59.67 2.62
N THR A 581 26.31 58.75 1.67
CA THR A 581 26.94 58.95 0.36
C THR A 581 25.97 58.88 -0.84
N GLY A 582 24.69 58.57 -0.61
CA GLY A 582 23.65 58.46 -1.63
C GLY A 582 23.50 57.05 -2.22
N TYR A 583 23.79 56.03 -1.43
CA TYR A 583 23.79 54.62 -1.83
C TYR A 583 22.92 53.77 -0.90
N ILE A 584 22.21 52.79 -1.43
CA ILE A 584 21.63 51.66 -0.67
C ILE A 584 22.67 50.53 -0.72
N THR A 585 22.81 49.75 0.35
CA THR A 585 23.92 48.78 0.49
C THR A 585 23.54 47.64 1.44
N GLY A 586 23.67 46.39 0.99
CA GLY A 586 23.38 45.21 1.82
C GLY A 586 22.34 44.25 1.23
N LEU A 587 21.88 44.52 0.00
CA LEU A 587 21.08 43.63 -0.85
C LEU A 587 21.93 42.40 -1.24
N ASP A 588 21.30 41.33 -1.73
CA ASP A 588 21.93 40.03 -2.02
C ASP A 588 21.49 39.56 -3.43
N PRO A 589 22.34 39.64 -4.47
CA PRO A 589 21.99 39.48 -5.91
C PRO A 589 21.68 38.04 -6.36
N LEU A 590 21.12 37.26 -5.43
CA LEU A 590 20.63 35.89 -5.55
C LEU A 590 19.22 35.77 -4.93
N VAL A 591 18.65 36.87 -4.45
CA VAL A 591 17.51 37.00 -3.55
C VAL A 591 16.76 38.31 -3.84
N ALA A 592 16.06 38.38 -4.96
CA ALA A 592 15.21 39.50 -5.42
C ALA A 592 14.26 40.14 -4.38
N ASP A 593 14.02 39.49 -3.24
CA ASP A 593 13.26 39.97 -2.08
C ASP A 593 14.14 39.70 -0.83
N THR A 594 15.00 40.67 -0.49
CA THR A 594 16.08 40.53 0.49
C THR A 594 15.50 40.32 1.90
N ASP A 595 14.49 41.09 2.29
CA ASP A 595 13.97 41.09 3.66
C ASP A 595 12.73 40.21 3.89
N ARG A 596 11.98 39.86 2.84
CA ARG A 596 10.91 38.84 2.77
C ARG A 596 9.53 39.29 3.21
N ASP A 597 9.19 40.52 2.84
CA ASP A 597 7.85 41.08 2.95
C ASP A 597 6.95 40.68 1.75
N GLY A 598 7.51 40.65 0.53
CA GLY A 598 6.85 40.24 -0.71
C GLY A 598 6.87 41.26 -1.86
N LEU A 599 7.47 42.44 -1.67
CA LEU A 599 7.99 43.29 -2.75
C LEU A 599 9.39 42.79 -3.17
N ASP A 600 9.76 43.04 -4.42
CA ASP A 600 11.12 42.77 -4.89
C ASP A 600 12.00 44.04 -4.67
N ASP A 601 13.28 43.91 -4.31
CA ASP A 601 14.22 44.99 -3.93
C ASP A 601 14.22 46.14 -4.97
N GLY A 602 14.21 45.79 -6.26
CA GLY A 602 14.11 46.73 -7.37
C GLY A 602 12.76 47.44 -7.49
N GLU A 603 11.63 46.82 -7.12
CA GLU A 603 10.34 47.51 -6.99
C GLU A 603 10.40 48.52 -5.84
N GLU A 604 10.98 48.16 -4.70
CA GLU A 604 11.16 49.07 -3.57
C GLU A 604 12.00 50.29 -3.95
N VAL A 605 13.22 50.08 -4.47
CA VAL A 605 14.16 51.18 -4.77
C VAL A 605 13.68 52.07 -5.91
N ASN A 606 12.98 51.52 -6.92
CA ASN A 606 12.60 52.26 -8.12
C ASN A 606 11.14 52.77 -8.15
N LEU A 607 10.22 52.13 -7.42
CA LEU A 607 8.78 52.42 -7.49
C LEU A 607 8.19 52.89 -6.16
N TYR A 608 8.44 52.19 -5.04
CA TYR A 608 7.76 52.45 -3.76
C TYR A 608 8.52 53.36 -2.79
N SER A 609 9.85 53.40 -2.88
CA SER A 609 10.77 54.15 -1.99
C SER A 609 10.83 53.71 -0.53
N THR A 610 10.40 52.48 -0.27
CA THR A 610 10.45 51.68 0.97
C THR A 610 11.89 51.24 1.30
N ASN A 611 12.09 50.31 2.24
CA ASN A 611 13.40 49.92 2.74
C ASN A 611 13.67 48.41 2.58
N PRO A 612 14.40 47.98 1.53
CA PRO A 612 14.66 46.56 1.19
C PRO A 612 15.63 45.82 2.14
N LEU A 613 15.43 46.01 3.44
CA LEU A 613 16.24 45.52 4.56
C LEU A 613 15.44 45.49 5.89
N ASP A 614 14.16 45.90 5.91
CA ASP A 614 13.30 46.00 7.11
C ASP A 614 11.80 46.03 6.67
N GLN A 615 11.11 44.88 6.77
CA GLN A 615 9.76 44.54 6.23
C GLN A 615 8.57 45.48 6.56
N ASP A 616 8.81 46.54 7.32
CA ASP A 616 7.84 47.43 7.97
C ASP A 616 8.51 48.82 8.04
N SER A 617 8.46 49.56 6.92
CA SER A 617 9.33 50.73 6.65
C SER A 617 9.16 51.89 7.62
N ASP A 618 8.01 52.02 8.28
CA ASP A 618 7.71 53.10 9.24
C ASP A 618 7.43 52.63 10.69
N ASN A 619 7.27 51.32 10.91
CA ASN A 619 7.06 50.63 12.18
C ASN A 619 5.60 50.72 12.73
N ASP A 620 4.60 50.66 11.86
CA ASP A 620 3.15 50.57 12.14
C ASP A 620 2.65 49.17 12.55
N LEU A 621 3.34 48.10 12.09
CA LEU A 621 3.01 46.66 12.18
C LEU A 621 2.23 46.05 10.99
N LEU A 622 1.88 46.80 9.96
CA LEU A 622 1.71 46.25 8.61
C LEU A 622 3.08 45.91 7.99
N VAL A 623 3.06 45.33 6.79
CA VAL A 623 4.26 45.16 5.95
C VAL A 623 4.03 45.84 4.61
N ASP A 624 5.09 46.41 4.04
CA ASP A 624 5.03 47.33 2.90
C ASP A 624 4.28 46.76 1.68
N TYR A 625 4.39 45.46 1.43
CA TYR A 625 3.64 44.67 0.46
C TYR A 625 2.14 44.64 0.76
N GLU A 626 1.74 44.39 2.01
CA GLU A 626 0.32 44.40 2.38
C GLU A 626 -0.26 45.81 2.26
N GLU A 627 0.50 46.83 2.62
CA GLU A 627 0.14 48.24 2.40
C GLU A 627 -0.05 48.58 0.92
N VAL A 628 0.94 48.30 0.08
CA VAL A 628 0.94 48.60 -1.36
C VAL A 628 -0.14 47.81 -2.11
N ILE A 629 -0.31 46.51 -1.79
CA ILE A 629 -1.11 45.57 -2.60
C ILE A 629 -2.51 45.31 -2.02
N THR A 630 -2.67 45.35 -0.69
CA THR A 630 -3.93 44.98 -0.01
C THR A 630 -4.70 46.20 0.50
N TYR A 631 -4.05 47.13 1.21
CA TYR A 631 -4.70 48.27 1.85
C TYR A 631 -4.69 49.55 1.00
N ASN A 632 -3.72 49.68 0.10
CA ASN A 632 -3.42 50.85 -0.75
C ASN A 632 -3.07 52.12 0.07
N THR A 633 -2.38 51.93 1.20
CA THR A 633 -1.82 52.96 2.08
C THR A 633 -0.47 53.48 1.55
N ASP A 634 0.21 54.37 2.28
CA ASP A 634 1.56 54.87 1.97
C ASP A 634 2.54 54.29 3.00
N PRO A 635 3.39 53.29 2.65
CA PRO A 635 4.24 52.51 3.59
C PRO A 635 5.43 53.29 4.16
N ASN A 636 5.22 54.56 4.45
CA ASN A 636 6.15 55.56 4.93
C ASN A 636 5.45 56.58 5.87
N ASP A 637 4.14 56.46 6.15
CA ASP A 637 3.36 57.32 7.06
C ASP A 637 2.26 56.51 7.80
N PRO A 638 2.41 56.20 9.11
CA PRO A 638 1.65 55.15 9.84
C PRO A 638 0.22 55.55 10.28
N ASP A 639 -0.40 56.44 9.51
CA ASP A 639 -1.71 57.10 9.68
C ASP A 639 -1.98 57.80 8.32
N THR A 640 -2.19 57.03 7.24
CA THR A 640 -2.13 57.50 5.83
C THR A 640 -3.04 58.70 5.57
N ASP A 641 -4.20 58.80 6.24
CA ASP A 641 -5.13 59.92 6.10
C ASP A 641 -5.05 61.01 7.19
N ASN A 642 -4.22 60.77 8.22
CA ASN A 642 -3.91 61.67 9.33
C ASN A 642 -5.13 61.94 10.25
N ASP A 643 -5.92 60.92 10.62
CA ASP A 643 -7.06 61.04 11.55
C ASP A 643 -6.81 60.66 13.01
N SER A 644 -5.67 60.04 13.31
CA SER A 644 -5.28 59.49 14.63
C SER A 644 -5.85 58.11 15.01
N LEU A 645 -6.51 57.42 14.07
CA LEU A 645 -6.44 55.96 13.94
C LEU A 645 -5.16 55.62 13.15
N GLY A 646 -4.59 54.43 13.34
CA GLY A 646 -3.36 54.00 12.63
C GLY A 646 -3.68 52.87 11.66
N ASP A 647 -2.94 52.78 10.57
CA ASP A 647 -3.32 51.97 9.41
C ASP A 647 -3.42 50.47 9.74
N TYR A 648 -2.51 49.92 10.56
CA TYR A 648 -2.63 48.56 11.13
C TYR A 648 -3.90 48.33 11.94
N TRP A 649 -4.30 49.31 12.77
CA TRP A 649 -5.51 49.18 13.59
C TRP A 649 -6.76 49.24 12.71
N GLU A 650 -6.79 50.16 11.74
CA GLU A 650 -7.88 50.27 10.78
C GLU A 650 -8.01 49.04 9.88
N ALA A 651 -6.88 48.46 9.46
CA ALA A 651 -6.80 47.19 8.75
C ALA A 651 -7.33 46.01 9.59
N THR A 652 -7.06 46.01 10.90
CA THR A 652 -7.40 44.91 11.83
C THR A 652 -8.87 44.92 12.24
N GLU A 653 -9.38 46.04 12.75
CA GLU A 653 -10.80 46.20 13.10
C GLU A 653 -11.69 46.47 11.85
N GLY A 654 -11.03 46.77 10.73
CA GLY A 654 -11.61 46.87 9.41
C GLY A 654 -12.32 48.18 9.15
N THR A 655 -11.93 49.29 9.78
CA THR A 655 -12.37 50.65 9.42
C THR A 655 -11.79 51.03 8.03
N ASN A 656 -11.24 52.22 7.78
CA ASN A 656 -10.82 52.59 6.43
C ASN A 656 -9.66 53.62 6.43
N PRO A 657 -8.38 53.19 6.33
CA PRO A 657 -7.16 54.02 6.47
C PRO A 657 -6.91 55.02 5.32
N LEU A 658 -7.94 55.31 4.53
CA LEU A 658 -7.90 56.21 3.38
C LEU A 658 -8.98 57.32 3.45
N VAL A 659 -9.87 57.29 4.45
CA VAL A 659 -10.93 58.31 4.66
C VAL A 659 -11.37 58.43 6.13
N ASN A 660 -10.74 59.35 6.87
CA ASN A 660 -11.16 60.01 8.13
C ASN A 660 -12.53 59.55 8.65
N ASP A 661 -12.55 58.47 9.42
CA ASP A 661 -13.77 57.86 9.97
C ASP A 661 -13.83 57.79 11.51
N THR A 662 -12.80 58.31 12.21
CA THR A 662 -12.69 58.62 13.66
C THR A 662 -13.99 58.89 14.44
N TYR A 663 -14.96 59.57 13.81
CA TYR A 663 -16.21 60.05 14.41
C TYR A 663 -17.47 59.36 13.84
N LEU A 664 -17.31 58.28 13.09
CA LEU A 664 -18.40 57.39 12.74
C LEU A 664 -18.69 56.41 13.88
N ASP A 665 -19.88 55.86 13.78
CA ASP A 665 -20.52 54.89 14.65
C ASP A 665 -21.09 53.87 13.66
N TYR A 666 -20.57 52.64 13.68
CA TYR A 666 -20.67 51.71 12.54
C TYR A 666 -21.66 50.57 12.77
N ASP A 667 -21.88 50.13 14.01
CA ASP A 667 -22.94 49.19 14.40
C ASP A 667 -24.15 49.84 15.09
N ASN A 668 -24.03 51.10 15.56
CA ASN A 668 -25.08 51.95 16.16
C ASN A 668 -25.33 51.68 17.66
N ASP A 669 -24.31 51.25 18.41
CA ASP A 669 -24.34 51.11 19.88
C ASP A 669 -24.34 52.47 20.63
N GLY A 670 -23.70 53.49 20.05
CA GLY A 670 -23.53 54.84 20.62
C GLY A 670 -22.09 55.24 20.97
N LEU A 671 -21.10 54.38 20.74
CA LEU A 671 -19.69 54.73 20.72
C LEU A 671 -19.28 55.31 19.35
N THR A 672 -17.98 55.51 19.14
CA THR A 672 -17.41 55.89 17.84
C THR A 672 -16.06 55.19 17.69
N ASN A 673 -15.60 54.96 16.46
CA ASN A 673 -14.38 54.22 16.16
C ASN A 673 -13.18 54.63 17.06
N LEU A 674 -13.01 55.95 17.31
CA LEU A 674 -12.00 56.47 18.23
C LEU A 674 -12.26 56.17 19.72
N GLN A 675 -13.51 56.24 20.19
CA GLN A 675 -13.87 55.84 21.55
C GLN A 675 -13.58 54.36 21.77
N GLU A 676 -13.91 53.53 20.79
CA GLU A 676 -13.75 52.07 20.85
C GLU A 676 -12.26 51.68 20.86
N MET A 677 -11.44 52.28 19.99
CA MET A 677 -9.98 52.15 20.06
C MET A 677 -9.42 52.52 21.45
N ASN A 678 -10.01 53.50 22.14
CA ASN A 678 -9.59 53.92 23.48
C ASN A 678 -10.16 53.03 24.62
N LEU A 679 -11.16 52.20 24.34
CA LEU A 679 -11.79 51.27 25.30
C LEU A 679 -11.28 49.83 25.14
N GLY A 680 -10.97 49.41 23.90
CA GLY A 680 -10.68 48.03 23.54
C GLY A 680 -11.88 47.27 22.95
N THR A 681 -12.99 47.97 22.69
CA THR A 681 -14.19 47.46 22.00
C THR A 681 -14.03 47.50 20.48
N LYS A 682 -14.99 46.93 19.73
CA LYS A 682 -14.84 46.66 18.29
C LYS A 682 -15.84 47.43 17.41
N PRO A 683 -15.38 48.33 16.50
CA PRO A 683 -16.17 49.19 15.59
C PRO A 683 -17.27 48.59 14.71
N LYS A 684 -17.59 47.30 14.81
CA LYS A 684 -18.61 46.58 14.01
C LYS A 684 -19.33 45.48 14.78
N VAL A 685 -19.13 45.43 16.10
CA VAL A 685 -19.64 44.39 16.97
C VAL A 685 -20.10 45.02 18.30
N ALA A 686 -21.29 45.62 18.26
CA ALA A 686 -21.97 46.30 19.38
C ALA A 686 -22.05 45.53 20.72
N ASP A 687 -21.75 44.23 20.74
CA ASP A 687 -21.65 43.34 21.90
C ASP A 687 -20.26 42.68 21.81
N THR A 688 -19.26 43.26 22.46
CA THR A 688 -17.85 42.96 22.18
C THR A 688 -17.42 41.62 22.76
N ASP A 689 -17.95 41.21 23.92
CA ASP A 689 -17.54 39.99 24.61
C ASP A 689 -18.56 38.84 24.54
N GLY A 690 -19.81 39.13 24.16
CA GLY A 690 -20.84 38.17 23.80
C GLY A 690 -21.86 37.84 24.88
N ASP A 691 -22.09 38.73 25.86
CA ASP A 691 -23.03 38.50 26.96
C ASP A 691 -24.49 38.89 26.67
N SER A 692 -24.73 39.66 25.59
CA SER A 692 -26.01 40.21 25.10
C SER A 692 -26.42 41.60 25.64
N MET A 693 -25.53 42.33 26.30
CA MET A 693 -25.62 43.80 26.45
C MET A 693 -24.89 44.50 25.28
N ASP A 694 -25.22 45.76 24.99
CA ASP A 694 -24.51 46.56 23.98
C ASP A 694 -23.41 47.43 24.63
N ASP A 695 -22.18 47.45 24.10
CA ASP A 695 -20.97 48.11 24.64
C ASP A 695 -21.25 49.57 25.07
N GLY A 696 -21.90 50.35 24.20
CA GLY A 696 -22.27 51.74 24.44
C GLY A 696 -23.33 51.93 25.54
N TRP A 697 -24.19 50.93 25.77
CA TRP A 697 -25.12 50.93 26.92
C TRP A 697 -24.37 50.65 28.21
N GLU A 698 -23.48 49.65 28.23
CA GLU A 698 -22.64 49.30 29.37
C GLU A 698 -21.77 50.48 29.83
N VAL A 699 -21.04 51.09 28.91
CA VAL A 699 -20.21 52.29 29.15
C VAL A 699 -21.06 53.47 29.65
N SER A 700 -22.33 53.55 29.25
CA SER A 700 -23.24 54.59 29.74
C SER A 700 -23.74 54.36 31.18
N ASN A 701 -23.85 53.10 31.60
CA ASN A 701 -24.30 52.70 32.95
C ASN A 701 -23.15 52.42 33.93
N GLY A 702 -21.91 52.30 33.43
CA GLY A 702 -20.70 52.11 34.23
C GLY A 702 -20.28 50.66 34.43
N LEU A 703 -20.71 49.77 33.54
CA LEU A 703 -20.27 48.38 33.42
C LEU A 703 -18.97 48.31 32.58
N ASP A 704 -18.38 47.12 32.39
CA ASP A 704 -17.11 46.91 31.68
C ASP A 704 -17.32 46.01 30.45
N PRO A 705 -17.38 46.54 29.20
CA PRO A 705 -17.77 45.84 27.96
C PRO A 705 -16.72 44.85 27.43
N LEU A 706 -15.99 44.25 28.37
CA LEU A 706 -14.90 43.29 28.21
C LEU A 706 -14.92 42.21 29.33
N ASP A 707 -15.89 42.23 30.26
CA ASP A 707 -16.09 41.23 31.32
C ASP A 707 -17.56 40.76 31.43
N ALA A 708 -18.00 39.96 30.46
CA ALA A 708 -19.20 39.11 30.34
C ALA A 708 -19.68 38.33 31.60
N SER A 709 -19.02 38.48 32.75
CA SER A 709 -19.50 38.03 34.06
C SER A 709 -20.26 39.10 34.85
N ASP A 710 -20.27 40.33 34.34
CA ASP A 710 -20.99 41.51 34.84
C ASP A 710 -22.51 41.42 34.54
N ALA A 711 -22.94 40.91 33.38
CA ALA A 711 -24.36 40.59 33.10
C ALA A 711 -25.08 39.71 34.13
N GLU A 712 -24.38 38.80 34.81
CA GLU A 712 -24.94 37.93 35.87
C GLU A 712 -25.00 38.62 37.25
N LEU A 713 -24.59 39.89 37.37
CA LEU A 713 -24.64 40.67 38.60
C LEU A 713 -25.98 41.39 38.80
N ASP A 714 -26.30 41.58 40.07
CA ASP A 714 -27.46 42.29 40.62
C ASP A 714 -26.86 43.47 41.41
N ASN A 715 -26.82 44.66 40.80
CA ASN A 715 -25.96 45.76 41.23
C ASN A 715 -26.54 46.60 42.37
N ASP A 716 -27.87 46.77 42.42
CA ASP A 716 -28.58 47.52 43.48
C ASP A 716 -29.35 46.63 44.47
N SER A 717 -29.48 45.33 44.20
CA SER A 717 -30.13 44.31 45.03
C SER A 717 -31.66 44.30 45.02
N ASP A 718 -32.29 44.66 43.89
CA ASP A 718 -33.72 44.42 43.62
C ASP A 718 -34.01 42.94 43.26
N GLY A 719 -33.10 42.29 42.54
CA GLY A 719 -33.14 40.88 42.17
C GLY A 719 -33.31 40.57 40.67
N LEU A 720 -33.34 41.58 39.79
CA LEU A 720 -32.98 41.45 38.37
C LEU A 720 -31.45 41.25 38.26
N THR A 721 -30.95 41.00 37.05
CA THR A 721 -29.52 41.14 36.73
C THR A 721 -29.32 42.21 35.67
N ASN A 722 -28.11 42.77 35.55
CA ASN A 722 -27.78 43.83 34.58
C ASN A 722 -28.30 43.53 33.15
N ALA A 723 -28.24 42.27 32.71
CA ALA A 723 -28.77 41.82 31.42
C ALA A 723 -30.31 41.64 31.35
N ASP A 724 -30.97 41.26 32.46
CA ASP A 724 -32.44 41.32 32.54
C ASP A 724 -32.93 42.79 32.50
N GLU A 725 -32.16 43.72 33.09
CA GLU A 725 -32.44 45.15 33.10
C GLU A 725 -32.21 45.83 31.75
N PHE A 726 -31.13 45.46 31.04
CA PHE A 726 -30.95 45.84 29.64
C PHE A 726 -32.17 45.41 28.79
N ALA A 727 -32.69 44.20 29.02
CA ALA A 727 -33.89 43.71 28.35
C ALA A 727 -35.18 44.44 28.80
N ALA A 728 -35.27 44.89 30.05
CA ALA A 728 -36.37 45.69 30.58
C ALA A 728 -36.32 47.17 30.17
N ASN A 729 -35.13 47.68 29.81
CA ASN A 729 -34.78 49.11 29.63
C ASN A 729 -34.76 49.91 30.94
N THR A 730 -34.55 49.24 32.08
CA THR A 730 -34.39 49.83 33.42
C THR A 730 -32.94 50.28 33.67
N ASN A 731 -32.61 50.73 34.88
CA ASN A 731 -31.28 51.25 35.21
C ASN A 731 -30.55 50.37 36.25
N PRO A 732 -29.40 49.72 35.91
CA PRO A 732 -28.68 48.74 36.76
C PRO A 732 -27.91 49.33 37.94
N ASN A 733 -28.45 50.39 38.53
CA ASN A 733 -28.00 51.07 39.74
C ASN A 733 -29.19 51.67 40.54
N LEU A 734 -30.44 51.40 40.14
CA LEU A 734 -31.69 51.96 40.69
C LEU A 734 -32.82 50.91 40.70
N ALA A 735 -32.95 50.20 41.82
CA ALA A 735 -33.99 49.22 42.17
C ALA A 735 -35.47 49.70 42.15
N ASP A 736 -35.74 50.84 41.53
CA ASP A 736 -36.99 51.62 41.47
C ASP A 736 -36.72 52.74 40.44
N THR A 737 -36.76 52.37 39.15
CA THR A 737 -36.21 53.18 38.03
C THR A 737 -36.95 54.50 37.85
N ASP A 738 -38.27 54.54 38.08
CA ASP A 738 -39.08 55.77 37.97
C ASP A 738 -39.34 56.49 39.30
N SER A 739 -39.09 55.83 40.43
CA SER A 739 -39.24 56.34 41.80
C SER A 739 -40.67 56.50 42.34
N ASP A 740 -41.62 55.66 41.91
CA ASP A 740 -42.98 55.58 42.51
C ASP A 740 -43.04 54.79 43.83
N GLY A 741 -42.13 53.83 44.01
CA GLY A 741 -41.96 53.04 45.24
C GLY A 741 -42.34 51.56 45.14
N MET A 742 -42.66 51.05 43.95
CA MET A 742 -42.52 49.63 43.59
C MET A 742 -41.04 49.33 43.22
N ASP A 743 -40.64 48.06 43.13
CA ASP A 743 -39.31 47.68 42.62
C ASP A 743 -39.43 47.06 41.22
N ASP A 744 -38.48 47.39 40.32
CA ASP A 744 -38.51 46.99 38.91
C ASP A 744 -38.68 45.46 38.79
N LYS A 745 -38.06 44.69 39.69
CA LYS A 745 -38.21 43.24 39.82
C LYS A 745 -39.64 42.79 40.14
N TRP A 746 -40.38 43.47 41.03
CA TRP A 746 -41.79 43.20 41.28
C TRP A 746 -42.64 43.55 40.07
N GLU A 747 -42.40 44.71 39.45
CA GLU A 747 -43.16 45.17 38.29
C GLU A 747 -43.06 44.24 37.09
N VAL A 748 -41.84 43.80 36.75
CA VAL A 748 -41.58 42.83 35.68
C VAL A 748 -42.22 41.45 35.96
N ASP A 749 -42.36 41.04 37.23
CA ASP A 749 -43.02 39.77 37.59
C ASP A 749 -44.55 39.85 37.52
N ASN A 750 -45.15 41.01 37.83
CA ASN A 750 -46.60 41.19 37.91
C ASN A 750 -47.22 41.83 36.65
N GLY A 751 -46.42 42.51 35.82
CA GLY A 751 -46.81 43.02 34.50
C GLY A 751 -47.26 44.48 34.47
N THR A 752 -46.78 45.32 35.39
CA THR A 752 -46.85 46.79 35.32
C THR A 752 -45.71 47.33 34.42
N ASP A 753 -45.45 48.64 34.41
CA ASP A 753 -44.54 49.31 33.47
C ASP A 753 -43.45 50.10 34.24
N PRO A 754 -42.27 49.52 34.54
CA PRO A 754 -41.25 50.05 35.47
C PRO A 754 -40.48 51.29 34.97
N LEU A 755 -41.12 52.05 34.08
CA LEU A 755 -40.66 53.28 33.46
C LEU A 755 -41.71 54.40 33.60
N VAL A 756 -42.86 54.16 34.27
CA VAL A 756 -44.06 55.01 34.27
C VAL A 756 -44.95 54.92 35.54
N ASP A 757 -44.56 55.52 36.68
CA ASP A 757 -45.36 55.97 37.85
C ASP A 757 -46.86 55.57 37.79
N ASP A 758 -47.15 54.31 38.17
CA ASP A 758 -48.49 53.70 38.12
C ASP A 758 -48.94 53.01 39.43
N ALA A 759 -48.18 53.12 40.52
CA ALA A 759 -48.57 52.75 41.90
C ALA A 759 -49.99 53.16 42.33
N ASP A 760 -50.49 54.31 41.83
CA ASP A 760 -51.81 54.90 42.08
C ASP A 760 -52.90 54.39 41.10
N ALA A 761 -52.59 53.41 40.23
CA ALA A 761 -53.48 52.81 39.23
C ALA A 761 -54.18 51.53 39.71
N ASP A 762 -55.33 51.25 39.09
CA ASP A 762 -56.29 50.16 39.39
C ASP A 762 -56.59 49.49 38.04
N PRO A 763 -55.81 48.46 37.61
CA PRO A 763 -55.81 47.98 36.22
C PRO A 763 -57.02 47.11 35.84
N ASP A 764 -57.66 46.46 36.82
CA ASP A 764 -58.74 45.49 36.62
C ASP A 764 -60.13 45.96 37.13
N GLU A 765 -60.20 47.14 37.75
CA GLU A 765 -61.37 47.80 38.36
C GLU A 765 -61.85 47.15 39.69
N ASP A 766 -60.95 46.51 40.44
CA ASP A 766 -61.14 45.91 41.78
C ASP A 766 -61.41 46.92 42.92
N THR A 767 -60.72 48.07 42.92
CA THR A 767 -60.61 49.10 43.98
C THR A 767 -59.51 48.95 45.05
N LEU A 768 -58.48 48.12 44.81
CA LEU A 768 -57.10 48.36 45.26
C LEU A 768 -56.34 49.19 44.20
N THR A 769 -55.09 49.56 44.49
CA THR A 769 -54.14 50.05 43.49
C THR A 769 -52.84 49.27 43.55
N ASN A 770 -52.03 49.27 42.49
CA ASN A 770 -50.80 48.46 42.36
C ASN A 770 -49.93 48.44 43.64
N ILE A 771 -49.72 49.61 44.30
CA ILE A 771 -48.96 49.71 45.56
C ILE A 771 -49.67 49.13 46.80
N GLU A 772 -51.01 49.19 46.84
CA GLU A 772 -51.82 48.53 47.88
C GLU A 772 -51.82 47.01 47.65
N GLU A 773 -51.82 46.55 46.39
CA GLU A 773 -51.76 45.15 45.99
C GLU A 773 -50.41 44.50 46.29
N MET A 774 -49.30 45.16 45.95
CA MET A 774 -47.96 44.79 46.42
C MET A 774 -47.90 44.68 47.96
N THR A 775 -48.68 45.50 48.68
CA THR A 775 -48.73 45.50 50.14
C THR A 775 -49.57 44.36 50.73
N VAL A 776 -50.63 43.89 50.05
CA VAL A 776 -51.48 42.77 50.53
C VAL A 776 -51.11 41.40 49.93
N GLY A 777 -50.45 41.38 48.77
CA GLY A 777 -50.00 40.18 48.05
C GLY A 777 -51.01 39.63 47.03
N THR A 778 -51.84 40.49 46.43
CA THR A 778 -52.78 40.15 45.34
C THR A 778 -52.11 40.31 43.96
N ASP A 779 -52.80 39.87 42.90
CA ASP A 779 -52.35 39.95 41.51
C ASP A 779 -53.06 41.14 40.83
N PRO A 780 -52.35 42.23 40.46
CA PRO A 780 -52.96 43.49 39.96
C PRO A 780 -53.65 43.37 38.59
N LEU A 781 -53.85 42.14 38.10
CA LEU A 781 -54.54 41.79 36.87
C LEU A 781 -55.66 40.73 37.08
N ASP A 782 -55.98 40.31 38.32
CA ASP A 782 -57.04 39.32 38.62
C ASP A 782 -57.81 39.53 39.95
N SER A 783 -58.64 40.59 39.99
CA SER A 783 -59.67 41.13 40.91
C SER A 783 -60.48 40.22 41.87
N ASP A 784 -60.15 38.95 42.00
CA ASP A 784 -60.78 37.90 42.81
C ASP A 784 -59.69 36.83 43.05
N THR A 785 -58.55 37.18 43.66
CA THR A 785 -57.29 36.40 43.62
C THR A 785 -57.49 34.95 44.10
N ASP A 786 -58.17 34.77 45.24
CA ASP A 786 -58.47 33.46 45.81
C ASP A 786 -59.71 32.77 45.19
N ARG A 787 -60.47 33.54 44.41
CA ARG A 787 -61.67 33.17 43.65
C ARG A 787 -62.90 32.90 44.53
N ASP A 788 -63.04 33.64 45.65
CA ASP A 788 -64.21 33.77 46.53
C ASP A 788 -65.50 34.20 45.79
N THR A 789 -65.37 35.11 44.82
CA THR A 789 -66.39 35.96 44.20
C THR A 789 -66.86 37.16 45.02
N LEU A 790 -66.18 37.44 46.13
CA LEU A 790 -65.91 38.83 46.54
C LEU A 790 -64.87 39.43 45.55
N LEU A 791 -64.44 40.67 45.77
CA LEU A 791 -63.30 41.27 45.04
C LEU A 791 -62.27 41.66 46.09
N ASP A 792 -60.99 41.66 45.74
CA ASP A 792 -59.88 41.80 46.69
C ASP A 792 -59.93 43.14 47.45
N GLY A 793 -60.17 44.25 46.76
CA GLY A 793 -60.40 45.57 47.35
C GLY A 793 -61.73 45.66 48.11
N VAL A 794 -62.73 44.85 47.76
CA VAL A 794 -63.95 44.74 48.55
C VAL A 794 -63.69 43.97 49.86
N GLU A 795 -62.84 42.94 49.85
CA GLU A 795 -62.36 42.23 51.04
C GLU A 795 -61.64 43.21 51.98
N VAL A 796 -60.57 43.83 51.49
CA VAL A 796 -59.68 44.71 52.25
C VAL A 796 -60.39 45.98 52.73
N HIS A 797 -61.12 46.68 51.86
CA HIS A 797 -61.72 47.98 52.19
C HIS A 797 -63.13 47.91 52.82
N THR A 798 -63.90 46.83 52.61
CA THR A 798 -65.29 46.76 53.09
C THR A 798 -65.52 45.74 54.20
N TYR A 799 -64.95 44.53 54.12
CA TYR A 799 -65.29 43.43 55.01
C TYR A 799 -64.21 43.10 56.06
N GLY A 800 -62.94 43.35 55.75
CA GLY A 800 -61.81 42.98 56.61
C GLY A 800 -61.50 41.49 56.60
N THR A 801 -61.95 40.80 55.56
CA THR A 801 -61.61 39.43 55.18
C THR A 801 -60.27 39.40 54.42
N ASN A 802 -59.76 38.22 54.09
CA ASN A 802 -58.42 38.05 53.52
C ASN A 802 -58.51 37.64 52.04
N PRO A 803 -58.12 38.49 51.06
CA PRO A 803 -58.29 38.24 49.61
C PRO A 803 -57.45 37.06 49.05
N LEU A 804 -56.73 36.35 49.91
CA LEU A 804 -55.87 35.22 49.61
C LEU A 804 -56.37 33.90 50.25
N ASP A 805 -57.54 33.88 50.90
CA ASP A 805 -58.07 32.70 51.63
C ASP A 805 -59.62 32.70 51.77
N PRO A 806 -60.37 31.91 50.95
CA PRO A 806 -61.80 32.13 50.66
C PRO A 806 -62.76 31.48 51.67
N ASP A 807 -62.41 31.60 52.95
CA ASP A 807 -63.05 31.05 54.17
C ASP A 807 -62.29 31.67 55.37
N THR A 808 -62.26 33.01 55.49
CA THR A 808 -61.30 33.75 56.35
C THR A 808 -61.25 33.22 57.79
N ASP A 809 -62.40 32.91 58.41
CA ASP A 809 -62.46 32.36 59.77
C ASP A 809 -62.32 30.83 59.88
N HIS A 810 -62.30 30.14 58.73
CA HIS A 810 -62.18 28.70 58.53
C HIS A 810 -63.30 27.84 59.16
N ASP A 811 -64.52 28.36 59.33
CA ASP A 811 -65.67 27.57 59.82
C ASP A 811 -66.27 26.61 58.76
N GLY A 812 -65.88 26.77 57.49
CA GLY A 812 -66.27 25.92 56.37
C GLY A 812 -67.35 26.54 55.49
N VAL A 813 -67.45 27.88 55.47
CA VAL A 813 -68.39 28.66 54.68
C VAL A 813 -67.66 29.90 54.16
N ARG A 814 -67.59 30.02 52.84
CA ARG A 814 -66.94 31.14 52.14
C ARG A 814 -67.49 32.50 52.55
N ASP A 815 -66.69 33.53 52.37
CA ASP A 815 -67.01 34.88 52.81
C ASP A 815 -68.13 35.49 51.94
N ASP A 816 -68.17 35.21 50.62
CA ASP A 816 -69.35 35.48 49.76
C ASP A 816 -70.64 34.93 50.38
N VAL A 817 -70.58 33.69 50.86
CA VAL A 817 -71.76 32.96 51.32
C VAL A 817 -72.23 33.53 52.65
N GLU A 818 -71.32 33.79 53.58
CA GLU A 818 -71.58 34.41 54.90
C GLU A 818 -72.24 35.78 54.74
N ILE A 819 -71.61 36.68 53.98
CA ILE A 819 -72.11 38.02 53.67
C ILE A 819 -73.50 37.94 53.02
N LEU A 820 -73.68 37.03 52.05
CA LEU A 820 -74.96 36.80 51.37
C LEU A 820 -76.04 36.14 52.27
N LYS A 821 -75.69 35.49 53.39
CA LYS A 821 -76.66 35.03 54.41
C LYS A 821 -76.90 36.06 55.51
N GLY A 822 -76.02 37.05 55.67
CA GLY A 822 -76.04 37.96 56.80
C GLY A 822 -75.59 37.27 58.10
N THR A 823 -74.67 36.33 57.97
CA THR A 823 -73.80 35.85 59.05
C THR A 823 -72.52 36.71 59.05
N ASP A 824 -71.41 36.27 59.64
CA ASP A 824 -70.30 37.17 60.05
C ASP A 824 -68.97 36.46 59.75
N PRO A 825 -68.30 36.76 58.61
CA PRO A 825 -67.15 35.99 58.08
C PRO A 825 -65.88 36.03 58.93
N LEU A 826 -65.95 36.65 60.11
CA LEU A 826 -64.85 36.82 61.07
C LEU A 826 -65.17 36.21 62.46
N ASP A 827 -66.30 35.50 62.62
CA ASP A 827 -66.65 34.74 63.83
C ASP A 827 -67.06 33.30 63.49
N PRO A 828 -66.19 32.28 63.71
CA PRO A 828 -66.38 30.89 63.28
C PRO A 828 -67.40 30.10 64.15
N ASN A 829 -68.36 30.83 64.69
CA ASN A 829 -69.56 30.39 65.38
C ASN A 829 -70.85 30.88 64.66
N SER A 830 -70.71 31.66 63.58
CA SER A 830 -71.82 32.24 62.80
C SER A 830 -72.49 31.21 61.87
N ASN A 831 -71.75 30.16 61.44
CA ASN A 831 -72.15 29.08 60.53
C ASN A 831 -73.68 28.84 60.37
N PRO A 832 -74.29 29.19 59.21
CA PRO A 832 -75.72 29.00 58.97
C PRO A 832 -76.16 27.53 58.80
N GLN A 833 -75.25 26.55 58.84
CA GLN A 833 -75.50 25.16 58.41
C GLN A 833 -75.63 24.11 59.54
N GLN A 834 -75.59 24.47 60.83
CA GLN A 834 -75.68 23.50 61.95
C GLN A 834 -77.08 22.81 62.15
N ARG A 835 -77.59 22.08 61.15
CA ARG A 835 -78.71 21.12 61.28
C ARG A 835 -78.61 19.86 60.40
N ASN A 836 -77.96 18.83 60.95
CA ASN A 836 -78.16 17.39 60.70
C ASN A 836 -77.78 16.76 59.32
N ARG A 837 -76.72 15.94 59.40
CA ARG A 837 -76.62 14.52 58.93
C ARG A 837 -76.11 14.15 57.52
N LEU A 838 -74.88 13.61 57.54
CA LEU A 838 -74.47 12.24 57.11
C LEU A 838 -74.05 11.94 55.64
N ILE A 839 -72.72 11.85 55.43
CA ILE A 839 -71.91 10.89 54.60
C ILE A 839 -72.37 10.54 53.17
N TYR A 840 -71.55 10.70 52.12
CA TYR A 840 -70.28 9.96 51.88
C TYR A 840 -69.47 10.53 50.68
N THR A 841 -68.18 10.14 50.55
CA THR A 841 -67.30 10.20 49.34
C THR A 841 -66.98 11.60 48.76
N SER A 842 -65.78 12.15 48.99
CA SER A 842 -64.58 12.12 48.09
C SER A 842 -64.65 13.11 46.91
N ILE A 843 -63.66 13.91 46.52
CA ILE A 843 -62.17 13.94 46.63
C ILE A 843 -61.76 15.44 46.73
N GLY A 844 -60.64 15.93 47.27
CA GLY A 844 -59.47 15.35 47.96
C GLY A 844 -58.31 16.37 48.00
N SER A 845 -57.35 16.22 48.93
CA SER A 845 -56.35 17.26 49.27
C SER A 845 -54.97 17.07 48.59
N SER A 846 -54.66 17.98 47.66
CA SER A 846 -53.46 18.87 47.59
C SER A 846 -52.00 18.37 47.75
N VAL A 847 -51.10 19.24 47.27
CA VAL A 847 -49.65 19.40 47.53
C VAL A 847 -48.64 18.51 46.78
N ALA A 848 -47.86 19.18 45.90
CA ALA A 848 -46.48 18.91 45.42
C ALA A 848 -46.16 17.58 44.67
N GLY A 849 -45.17 17.56 43.75
CA GLY A 849 -44.39 18.67 43.21
C GLY A 849 -43.10 18.21 42.50
N GLY A 850 -42.75 18.85 41.38
CA GLY A 850 -41.47 18.70 40.67
C GLY A 850 -41.24 17.46 39.80
N ILE A 851 -40.11 17.47 39.07
CA ILE A 851 -39.41 16.32 38.46
C ILE A 851 -40.11 15.63 37.25
N LEU A 852 -41.14 16.23 36.61
CA LEU A 852 -41.82 15.58 35.45
C LEU A 852 -41.86 16.34 34.11
N VAL A 853 -41.54 17.63 34.04
CA VAL A 853 -41.58 18.39 32.77
C VAL A 853 -40.40 18.01 31.84
N LEU A 854 -39.21 17.81 32.38
CA LEU A 854 -37.99 17.42 31.64
C LEU A 854 -38.06 16.06 30.91
N VAL A 855 -39.11 15.27 31.11
CA VAL A 855 -39.31 13.96 30.44
C VAL A 855 -40.16 14.07 29.15
N ALA A 856 -40.89 15.18 28.96
CA ALA A 856 -41.86 15.31 27.88
C ALA A 856 -41.21 15.44 26.48
N VAL A 857 -40.20 16.30 26.33
CA VAL A 857 -39.58 16.63 25.03
C VAL A 857 -38.81 15.43 24.46
N PHE A 858 -38.06 14.72 25.30
CA PHE A 858 -37.24 13.57 24.89
C PHE A 858 -38.08 12.42 24.30
N PHE A 859 -39.34 12.26 24.73
CA PHE A 859 -40.23 11.23 24.22
C PHE A 859 -40.84 11.54 22.83
N ALA A 860 -40.95 12.82 22.44
CA ALA A 860 -41.60 13.23 21.20
C ALA A 860 -40.83 12.75 19.95
N VAL A 861 -39.51 12.89 19.95
CA VAL A 861 -38.64 12.50 18.82
C VAL A 861 -38.49 10.97 18.71
N TYR A 862 -38.41 10.27 19.84
CA TYR A 862 -38.15 8.82 19.89
C TYR A 862 -39.31 7.98 19.32
N TRP A 863 -40.55 8.47 19.37
CA TRP A 863 -41.74 7.66 19.04
C TRP A 863 -42.08 7.55 17.54
N LEU A 864 -41.46 8.36 16.67
CA LEU A 864 -41.89 8.49 15.26
C LEU A 864 -41.32 7.45 14.27
N ARG A 865 -40.36 6.60 14.67
CA ARG A 865 -39.64 5.69 13.76
C ARG A 865 -40.01 4.20 13.82
N GLN A 866 -41.00 3.79 14.63
CA GLN A 866 -41.35 2.37 14.80
C GLN A 866 -42.06 1.73 13.57
N PRO A 867 -41.68 0.52 13.12
CA PRO A 867 -42.19 -0.09 11.90
C PRO A 867 -43.63 -0.63 12.01
N GLU A 868 -44.09 -0.95 13.22
CA GLU A 868 -45.41 -1.53 13.48
C GLU A 868 -46.54 -0.54 13.15
N GLN A 869 -46.34 0.74 13.48
CA GLN A 869 -47.25 1.83 13.11
C GLN A 869 -47.39 1.98 11.59
N LYS A 870 -46.29 1.81 10.84
CA LYS A 870 -46.30 1.85 9.37
C LYS A 870 -47.14 0.70 8.78
N MET A 871 -47.11 -0.49 9.39
CA MET A 871 -47.94 -1.62 8.98
C MET A 871 -49.44 -1.31 9.12
N PHE A 872 -49.90 -0.85 10.28
CA PHE A 872 -51.32 -0.58 10.48
C PHE A 872 -51.84 0.59 9.65
N ARG A 873 -51.00 1.62 9.37
CA ARG A 873 -51.32 2.68 8.40
C ARG A 873 -51.50 2.13 6.97
N TYR A 874 -50.63 1.21 6.53
CA TYR A 874 -50.78 0.57 5.21
C TYR A 874 -52.05 -0.29 5.11
N LEU A 875 -52.38 -1.09 6.14
CA LEU A 875 -53.62 -1.88 6.16
C LEU A 875 -54.87 -0.99 6.14
N ALA A 876 -54.85 0.16 6.83
CA ALA A 876 -55.93 1.15 6.78
C ALA A 876 -56.07 1.78 5.38
N HIS A 877 -54.97 2.04 4.67
CA HIS A 877 -54.97 2.55 3.29
C HIS A 877 -55.49 1.52 2.27
N LEU A 878 -55.21 0.23 2.48
CA LEU A 878 -55.81 -0.83 1.67
C LEU A 878 -57.32 -0.95 1.93
N ARG A 879 -57.76 -0.81 3.20
CA ARG A 879 -59.18 -0.79 3.58
C ARG A 879 -59.91 0.41 2.98
N SER A 880 -59.34 1.62 3.01
CA SER A 880 -59.96 2.81 2.39
C SER A 880 -60.01 2.73 0.85
N LYS A 881 -59.09 1.99 0.22
CA LYS A 881 -59.15 1.61 -1.20
C LYS A 881 -60.06 0.40 -1.50
N GLY A 882 -60.85 -0.08 -0.53
CA GLY A 882 -61.87 -1.11 -0.72
C GLY A 882 -61.34 -2.55 -0.80
N VAL A 883 -60.07 -2.80 -0.45
CA VAL A 883 -59.50 -4.16 -0.44
C VAL A 883 -60.06 -4.93 0.76
N LYS A 884 -60.70 -6.08 0.51
CA LYS A 884 -61.42 -6.88 1.52
C LYS A 884 -60.52 -7.84 2.31
N LYS A 885 -59.55 -8.47 1.65
CA LYS A 885 -58.58 -9.42 2.23
C LYS A 885 -57.20 -9.23 1.58
N VAL A 886 -56.12 -9.32 2.35
CA VAL A 886 -54.73 -9.24 1.85
C VAL A 886 -53.88 -10.37 2.45
N THR A 887 -52.89 -10.91 1.73
CA THR A 887 -52.02 -11.99 2.25
C THR A 887 -50.89 -11.46 3.12
N LEU A 888 -50.41 -12.27 4.06
CA LEU A 888 -49.18 -11.99 4.81
C LEU A 888 -47.93 -11.85 3.92
N LYS A 889 -47.95 -12.28 2.65
CA LYS A 889 -46.83 -12.09 1.72
C LYS A 889 -46.82 -10.68 1.13
N GLU A 890 -47.97 -10.15 0.71
CA GLU A 890 -48.07 -8.82 0.09
C GLU A 890 -47.73 -7.71 1.10
N VAL A 891 -48.22 -7.84 2.34
CA VAL A 891 -47.90 -6.91 3.44
C VAL A 891 -46.39 -6.89 3.75
N ALA A 892 -45.74 -8.06 3.74
CA ALA A 892 -44.30 -8.20 3.95
C ALA A 892 -43.43 -7.79 2.74
N VAL A 893 -44.02 -7.38 1.61
CA VAL A 893 -43.31 -6.90 0.41
C VAL A 893 -43.41 -5.38 0.28
N TYR A 894 -44.50 -4.76 0.76
CA TYR A 894 -44.69 -3.30 0.71
C TYR A 894 -44.06 -2.56 1.91
N LEU A 895 -43.75 -3.27 2.99
CA LEU A 895 -43.12 -2.73 4.20
C LEU A 895 -41.64 -3.14 4.27
N ASP A 896 -40.84 -2.43 5.07
CA ASP A 896 -39.40 -2.67 5.21
C ASP A 896 -39.10 -4.15 5.52
N LYS A 897 -38.05 -4.70 4.87
CA LYS A 897 -37.71 -6.14 4.75
C LYS A 897 -37.39 -6.84 6.09
N ARG A 898 -37.52 -6.13 7.22
CA ARG A 898 -37.18 -6.57 8.58
C ARG A 898 -38.33 -7.30 9.29
N LEU A 899 -39.58 -7.13 8.86
CA LEU A 899 -40.75 -7.80 9.43
C LEU A 899 -41.03 -9.14 8.72
N THR A 900 -40.95 -10.27 9.43
CA THR A 900 -41.30 -11.57 8.85
C THR A 900 -42.81 -11.82 8.88
N ARG A 901 -43.28 -12.82 8.13
CA ARG A 901 -44.68 -13.27 8.20
C ARG A 901 -45.07 -13.82 9.59
N GLY A 902 -44.10 -14.20 10.42
CA GLY A 902 -44.33 -14.61 11.81
C GLY A 902 -44.64 -13.42 12.71
N ASP A 903 -43.95 -12.30 12.51
CA ASP A 903 -44.09 -11.10 13.34
C ASP A 903 -45.37 -10.34 13.01
N ILE A 904 -45.69 -10.19 11.72
CA ILE A 904 -47.00 -9.70 11.26
C ILE A 904 -48.13 -10.55 11.84
N LYS A 905 -47.95 -11.88 11.91
CA LYS A 905 -48.94 -12.80 12.49
C LYS A 905 -49.08 -12.65 14.02
N LYS A 906 -48.01 -12.36 14.76
CA LYS A 906 -48.09 -11.96 16.17
C LYS A 906 -48.84 -10.64 16.34
N LEU A 907 -48.44 -9.60 15.61
CA LEU A 907 -49.00 -8.26 15.72
C LEU A 907 -50.51 -8.21 15.40
N ILE A 908 -50.96 -8.93 14.37
CA ILE A 908 -52.40 -9.04 14.06
C ILE A 908 -53.15 -9.84 15.13
N ASN A 909 -52.56 -10.90 15.70
CA ASN A 909 -53.19 -11.64 16.79
C ASN A 909 -53.21 -10.87 18.13
N GLN A 910 -52.28 -9.95 18.35
CA GLN A 910 -52.13 -9.19 19.60
C GLN A 910 -52.87 -7.84 19.59
N PHE A 911 -52.94 -7.17 18.43
CA PHE A 911 -53.51 -5.81 18.31
C PHE A 911 -54.57 -5.68 17.20
N GLY A 912 -54.74 -6.68 16.33
CA GLY A 912 -55.65 -6.60 15.20
C GLY A 912 -57.12 -6.41 15.61
N GLU A 913 -57.58 -7.13 16.64
CA GLU A 913 -58.97 -7.05 17.11
C GLU A 913 -59.35 -5.63 17.58
N ALA A 914 -58.46 -4.98 18.33
CA ALA A 914 -58.61 -3.58 18.77
C ALA A 914 -58.48 -2.54 17.62
N LYS A 915 -58.12 -2.96 16.41
CA LYS A 915 -58.07 -2.14 15.19
C LYS A 915 -59.04 -2.61 14.09
N GLY A 916 -59.91 -3.58 14.39
CA GLY A 916 -60.91 -4.10 13.45
C GLY A 916 -60.35 -4.99 12.34
N TYR A 917 -59.25 -5.71 12.60
CA TYR A 917 -58.61 -6.65 11.67
C TYR A 917 -58.55 -8.06 12.28
N LYS A 918 -58.72 -9.09 11.45
CA LYS A 918 -58.66 -10.49 11.88
C LYS A 918 -57.83 -11.35 10.95
N LEU A 919 -57.16 -12.37 11.48
CA LEU A 919 -56.42 -13.34 10.67
C LEU A 919 -57.28 -14.56 10.32
N GLU A 920 -57.24 -14.99 9.06
CA GLU A 920 -57.90 -16.19 8.54
C GLU A 920 -56.99 -16.83 7.49
N ASP A 921 -56.56 -18.08 7.70
CA ASP A 921 -55.72 -18.87 6.79
C ASP A 921 -54.54 -18.12 6.13
N ASN A 922 -53.77 -17.41 6.96
CA ASN A 922 -52.62 -16.58 6.59
C ASN A 922 -52.94 -15.40 5.64
N LYS A 923 -54.19 -14.94 5.67
CA LYS A 923 -54.66 -13.65 5.14
C LYS A 923 -55.17 -12.77 6.30
N ILE A 924 -55.06 -11.46 6.12
CA ILE A 924 -55.66 -10.46 6.99
C ILE A 924 -56.98 -10.03 6.37
N LEU A 925 -58.04 -10.07 7.17
CA LEU A 925 -59.38 -9.56 6.85
C LEU A 925 -59.42 -8.06 7.17
N LEU A 926 -59.88 -7.27 6.21
CA LEU A 926 -59.99 -5.81 6.30
C LEU A 926 -61.45 -5.33 6.34
N GLU A 927 -62.42 -6.25 6.35
CA GLU A 927 -63.86 -5.98 6.44
C GLU A 927 -64.33 -5.90 7.90
N GLU A 928 -65.32 -5.05 8.16
CA GLU A 928 -65.82 -4.78 9.50
C GLU A 928 -66.59 -5.95 10.12
N PRO A 929 -66.41 -6.21 11.43
CA PRO A 929 -67.46 -6.83 12.22
C PRO A 929 -68.67 -5.88 12.21
N GLN A 930 -69.80 -6.30 11.61
CA GLN A 930 -71.02 -5.51 11.74
C GLN A 930 -71.45 -5.42 13.20
N LYS A 931 -71.88 -4.23 13.62
CA LYS A 931 -72.12 -3.81 15.00
C LYS A 931 -72.70 -4.89 15.93
N LYS A 932 -72.13 -4.94 17.13
CA LYS A 932 -72.91 -4.77 18.36
C LYS A 932 -72.36 -3.58 19.13
#